data_AF-A0A938IBX9-F1
#
_entry.id   AF-A0A938IBX9-F1
#
_cell.length_a   1.000
_cell.length_b   1.000
_cell.length_c   1.000
_cell.angle_alpha   90.00
_cell.angle_beta   90.00
_cell.angle_gamma   90.00
#
_symmetry.space_group_name_H-M   'P 1'
#
loop_
_entity.id
_entity.type
_entity.pdbx_description
1 polymer ?
#
loop_
_entity_poly.entity_id
_entity_poly.type
_entity_poly.pdbx_seq_one_letter_code
_entity_poly.pdbx_strand_id
1 'polypeptide(L)'
;MLQRAARPFDKHAASFPWTILAAVLLKFGELFSAAAAEPLSAAPDAVGFQKVVAPFVNIHCVRCHGPAKQEGHFRIDQHLKNEFTDPATKGKWSEVVNVLNSHEMPPEGEPQPKPEEVAKVVDWITEQMVRAELFRRDGQIVLRRLNRDEYRNTIRDLIGIDFDVSPFPLDPPAGGFDNNGKALTMSPLLTELYLDAARKILDRALVEGDQPPTIKWRFEIDSGDNDSNRKIYDKQSVIVNGGNNPVKNGFKVLHHDNWDKHLNARGYALKHEGDYIIRIRAAGFVPQRDAVVESARKALQGRFEKQVRENPKGEKYHREQMERDLKHFATHRIYDYGPPRLRLIQNLGGQPKVLAEFDVDAPLDKPREYEVRARFTTEPAGLTIEYAYAIPRVLENFWFQGHDAFARPELYVDWFELEGPIHESWPPPSHRRLLGNSLPSKDKEREAAKSLIARFLRSAYRRPVTAAEIDEKLMLYDLVRADSPSFVQAIKTPLIAAMASPHFLFLAEPKVDESLGDSKVRPRSDRSTLTRQISDHEFAARLSYFLWSSLPDDELSKLADTGKLRDSKTLAAQVNRMLADEKSEAFVRNFAGQWLGLREVGANPPASDLYPQYDRHLETSITEEARAFFAEILKHDLSVLNFVGSDFVVINERLARFYGIPEVRGDEFRRVTVPAGVHRGGIVTQASMLTITSNGTRTSPVKRGTWVLKNVLGIDPGLPVANAGDIAPKVPGIDKATVRKRLEIHRTLPQCARCHSKIDPLGFALENFNAAGEWREQEGFGYKGRIERNDPKIDAASKLPDGTEINGVDELRTVLRQREDLFLNCLASKLLTYALGRELGIADQPTVKAAVAHTKKNGYALRLLIQFIVTSGSFESK
;
A
#
# COMPACT_ATOMS: atom_id res chain seq x y z
N MET A 1 -71.87 -27.45 -16.18
CA MET A 1 -70.76 -26.99 -17.03
C MET A 1 -69.55 -27.89 -16.73
N LEU A 2 -69.56 -29.08 -17.35
CA LEU A 2 -68.57 -29.57 -18.34
C LEU A 2 -67.19 -29.82 -17.68
N GLN A 3 -66.98 -31.02 -17.09
CA GLN A 3 -66.38 -32.24 -17.71
C GLN A 3 -64.83 -32.16 -17.74
N ARG A 4 -64.00 -33.16 -17.39
CA ARG A 4 -64.09 -34.63 -17.28
C ARG A 4 -62.80 -35.12 -16.55
N ALA A 5 -62.89 -36.04 -15.57
CA ALA A 5 -62.66 -37.51 -15.67
C ALA A 5 -61.21 -37.90 -16.07
N ALA A 6 -60.38 -38.46 -15.19
CA ALA A 6 -60.36 -39.83 -14.63
C ALA A 6 -59.64 -40.87 -15.52
N ARG A 7 -58.63 -41.51 -14.89
CA ARG A 7 -57.88 -42.79 -15.11
C ARG A 7 -58.54 -43.85 -16.03
N PRO A 8 -57.83 -44.88 -16.58
CA PRO A 8 -56.81 -45.71 -15.89
C PRO A 8 -55.71 -46.36 -16.77
N PHE A 9 -54.76 -47.08 -16.17
CA PHE A 9 -54.47 -48.51 -16.47
C PHE A 9 -53.40 -49.05 -15.52
N ASP A 10 -53.51 -50.34 -15.24
CA ASP A 10 -52.92 -51.12 -14.15
C ASP A 10 -52.33 -52.42 -14.73
N LYS A 11 -51.48 -53.09 -13.92
CA LYS A 11 -51.09 -54.52 -13.92
C LYS A 11 -49.74 -54.99 -14.52
N HIS A 12 -48.88 -55.45 -13.58
CA HIS A 12 -48.15 -56.73 -13.49
C HIS A 12 -47.22 -57.19 -14.65
N ALA A 13 -46.08 -57.86 -14.48
CA ALA A 13 -45.25 -58.33 -13.37
C ALA A 13 -43.94 -58.91 -13.98
N ALA A 14 -42.81 -58.83 -13.28
CA ALA A 14 -41.74 -59.85 -13.32
C ALA A 14 -40.70 -59.58 -12.21
N SER A 15 -40.66 -60.49 -11.25
CA SER A 15 -39.71 -60.63 -10.15
C SER A 15 -38.32 -61.04 -10.63
N PHE A 16 -37.25 -60.39 -10.14
CA PHE A 16 -35.90 -60.95 -10.10
C PHE A 16 -35.19 -60.58 -8.76
N PRO A 17 -34.37 -61.47 -8.18
CA PRO A 17 -34.21 -61.61 -6.75
C PRO A 17 -33.03 -60.80 -6.16
N TRP A 18 -33.20 -60.41 -4.90
CA TRP A 18 -32.31 -59.61 -4.05
C TRP A 18 -30.97 -60.27 -3.65
N THR A 19 -30.56 -61.36 -4.29
CA THR A 19 -29.43 -62.17 -3.79
C THR A 19 -28.07 -61.90 -4.44
N ILE A 20 -27.96 -60.95 -5.39
CA ILE A 20 -26.66 -60.62 -6.02
C ILE A 20 -26.10 -59.23 -5.61
N LEU A 21 -26.91 -58.33 -5.02
CA LEU A 21 -26.41 -57.01 -4.60
C LEU A 21 -25.63 -57.04 -3.26
N ALA A 22 -25.86 -58.05 -2.42
CA ALA A 22 -25.15 -58.18 -1.14
C ALA A 22 -23.70 -58.66 -1.31
N ALA A 23 -23.35 -59.34 -2.41
CA ALA A 23 -21.99 -59.86 -2.64
C ALA A 23 -21.06 -58.86 -3.33
N VAL A 24 -21.58 -57.82 -3.98
CA VAL A 24 -20.78 -56.76 -4.61
C VAL A 24 -20.57 -55.55 -3.67
N LEU A 25 -21.50 -55.31 -2.74
CA LEU A 25 -21.34 -54.29 -1.68
C LEU A 25 -20.42 -54.72 -0.53
N LEU A 26 -20.17 -56.03 -0.35
CA LEU A 26 -19.22 -56.55 0.64
C LEU A 26 -17.78 -56.69 0.14
N LYS A 27 -17.49 -56.38 -1.14
CA LYS A 27 -16.11 -56.32 -1.68
C LYS A 27 -15.61 -54.91 -2.04
N PHE A 28 -16.45 -53.88 -1.89
CA PHE A 28 -16.00 -52.48 -1.90
C PHE A 28 -15.89 -51.86 -0.50
N GLY A 29 -16.26 -52.60 0.56
CA GLY A 29 -16.20 -52.16 1.95
C GLY A 29 -14.84 -52.33 2.66
N GLU A 30 -13.82 -52.89 2.00
CA GLU A 30 -12.50 -53.14 2.60
C GLU A 30 -11.35 -52.27 2.04
N LEU A 31 -11.65 -51.27 1.19
CA LEU A 31 -10.65 -50.34 0.62
C LEU A 31 -10.69 -48.91 1.16
N PHE A 32 -11.57 -48.62 2.12
CA PHE A 32 -11.49 -47.42 2.95
C PHE A 32 -11.40 -47.83 4.42
N SER A 33 -10.33 -48.55 4.76
CA SER A 33 -9.74 -48.33 6.08
C SER A 33 -9.25 -46.89 6.05
N ALA A 34 -10.02 -45.98 6.66
CA ALA A 34 -9.49 -44.69 7.03
C ALA A 34 -8.27 -45.00 7.90
N ALA A 35 -7.08 -44.90 7.31
CA ALA A 35 -5.86 -44.85 8.09
C ALA A 35 -6.11 -43.70 9.07
N ALA A 36 -6.32 -44.05 10.33
CA ALA A 36 -6.40 -43.07 11.40
C ALA A 36 -5.12 -42.25 11.27
N ALA A 37 -5.26 -40.97 10.90
CA ALA A 37 -4.12 -40.09 10.78
C ALA A 37 -3.39 -40.14 12.13
N GLU A 38 -2.13 -40.58 12.12
CA GLU A 38 -1.33 -40.59 13.34
C GLU A 38 -1.33 -39.18 13.94
N PRO A 39 -1.47 -39.04 15.28
CA PRO A 39 -1.43 -37.74 15.92
C PRO A 39 -0.11 -37.03 15.57
N LEU A 40 -0.19 -35.75 15.19
CA LEU A 40 0.99 -34.96 14.85
C LEU A 40 1.93 -34.91 16.05
N SER A 41 3.05 -35.62 15.96
CA SER A 41 4.09 -35.64 16.98
C SER A 41 5.23 -34.72 16.58
N ALA A 42 5.78 -33.98 17.54
CA ALA A 42 7.02 -33.20 17.38
C ALA A 42 8.28 -34.08 17.28
N ALA A 43 8.14 -35.40 17.45
CA ALA A 43 9.26 -36.32 17.37
C ALA A 43 9.82 -36.38 15.93
N PRO A 44 11.16 -36.38 15.78
CA PRO A 44 11.81 -36.60 14.49
C PRO A 44 11.42 -37.94 13.83
N ASP A 45 11.18 -37.93 12.51
CA ASP A 45 11.00 -39.17 11.74
C ASP A 45 12.35 -39.87 11.50
N ALA A 46 12.84 -40.57 12.53
CA ALA A 46 14.11 -41.29 12.47
C ALA A 46 14.09 -42.43 11.43
N VAL A 47 12.93 -43.07 11.22
CA VAL A 47 12.80 -44.21 10.29
C VAL A 47 12.84 -43.72 8.84
N GLY A 48 12.08 -42.68 8.50
CA GLY A 48 12.11 -42.08 7.17
C GLY A 48 13.48 -41.46 6.84
N PHE A 49 14.12 -40.80 7.82
CA PHE A 49 15.48 -40.28 7.64
C PHE A 49 16.48 -41.38 7.25
N GLN A 50 16.48 -42.50 7.97
CA GLN A 50 17.41 -43.61 7.69
C GLN A 50 17.13 -44.32 6.37
N LYS A 51 15.86 -44.40 5.95
CA LYS A 51 15.47 -45.08 4.70
C LYS A 51 15.64 -44.22 3.45
N VAL A 52 15.35 -42.92 3.54
CA VAL A 52 15.23 -42.03 2.37
C VAL A 52 16.44 -41.09 2.28
N VAL A 53 16.80 -40.43 3.37
CA VAL A 53 17.75 -39.31 3.35
C VAL A 53 19.19 -39.76 3.57
N ALA A 54 19.43 -40.63 4.56
CA ALA A 54 20.78 -41.09 4.89
C ALA A 54 21.51 -41.75 3.69
N PRO A 55 20.88 -42.62 2.87
CA PRO A 55 21.54 -43.20 1.70
C PRO A 55 21.93 -42.14 0.67
N PHE A 56 21.02 -41.21 0.37
CA PHE A 56 21.25 -40.14 -0.60
C PHE A 56 22.41 -39.23 -0.19
N VAL A 57 22.39 -38.78 1.06
CA VAL A 57 23.41 -37.89 1.62
C VAL A 57 24.79 -38.54 1.62
N ASN A 58 24.86 -39.84 1.96
CA ASN A 58 26.12 -40.59 1.97
C ASN A 58 26.72 -40.73 0.56
N ILE A 59 25.88 -40.92 -0.46
CA ILE A 59 26.34 -41.10 -1.84
C ILE A 59 26.75 -39.76 -2.47
N HIS A 60 25.92 -38.72 -2.32
CA HIS A 60 26.07 -37.50 -3.11
C HIS A 60 26.72 -36.32 -2.36
N CYS A 61 26.68 -36.30 -1.02
CA CYS A 61 27.02 -35.09 -0.26
C CYS A 61 28.24 -35.25 0.66
N VAL A 62 28.41 -36.40 1.33
CA VAL A 62 29.44 -36.61 2.37
C VAL A 62 30.88 -36.44 1.87
N ARG A 63 31.16 -36.75 0.60
CA ARG A 63 32.53 -36.61 0.06
C ARG A 63 33.05 -35.17 0.10
N CYS A 64 32.17 -34.18 -0.05
CA CYS A 64 32.52 -32.75 -0.05
C CYS A 64 32.15 -32.03 1.25
N HIS A 65 31.21 -32.57 2.04
CA HIS A 65 30.68 -31.97 3.26
C HIS A 65 30.84 -32.87 4.50
N GLY A 66 31.85 -33.73 4.51
CA GLY A 66 32.14 -34.68 5.59
C GLY A 66 33.36 -34.30 6.43
N PRO A 67 33.83 -35.19 7.33
CA PRO A 67 35.00 -34.97 8.16
C PRO A 67 36.27 -34.53 7.44
N ALA A 68 36.50 -35.10 6.26
CA ALA A 68 37.73 -34.89 5.48
C ALA A 68 37.71 -33.61 4.63
N LYS A 69 36.52 -33.11 4.24
CA LYS A 69 36.38 -31.99 3.31
C LYS A 69 35.11 -31.19 3.66
N GLN A 70 35.24 -29.87 3.76
CA GLN A 70 34.20 -28.98 4.30
C GLN A 70 33.90 -27.83 3.33
N GLU A 71 33.54 -28.19 2.10
CA GLU A 71 33.21 -27.20 1.07
C GLU A 71 32.06 -26.31 1.55
N GLY A 72 32.15 -25.01 1.28
CA GLY A 72 31.15 -24.02 1.71
C GLY A 72 30.99 -23.88 3.22
N HIS A 73 31.95 -24.32 4.04
CA HIS A 73 31.86 -24.32 5.51
C HIS A 73 30.66 -25.11 6.07
N PHE A 74 30.22 -26.14 5.34
CA PHE A 74 29.06 -26.95 5.70
C PHE A 74 29.45 -28.40 5.99
N ARG A 75 29.03 -28.92 7.15
CA ARG A 75 29.34 -30.27 7.67
C ARG A 75 28.08 -31.04 8.00
N ILE A 76 27.79 -32.10 7.25
CA ILE A 76 26.52 -32.84 7.35
C ILE A 76 26.34 -33.49 8.73
N ASP A 77 27.36 -34.19 9.21
CA ASP A 77 27.34 -34.93 10.47
C ASP A 77 27.18 -34.04 11.71
N GLN A 78 27.56 -32.77 11.61
CA GLN A 78 27.43 -31.79 12.70
C GLN A 78 26.20 -30.90 12.53
N HIS A 79 25.77 -30.65 11.29
CA HIS A 79 24.79 -29.61 10.99
C HIS A 79 23.41 -30.14 10.58
N LEU A 80 23.29 -31.33 9.98
CA LEU A 80 22.01 -31.89 9.50
C LEU A 80 21.42 -32.89 10.51
N LYS A 81 20.85 -32.33 11.60
CA LYS A 81 19.99 -33.08 12.53
C LYS A 81 18.60 -33.31 11.93
N ASN A 82 17.81 -34.24 12.44
CA ASN A 82 16.44 -34.52 11.96
C ASN A 82 15.33 -33.84 12.79
N GLU A 83 15.67 -32.90 13.66
CA GLU A 83 14.73 -32.17 14.51
C GLU A 83 14.23 -30.87 13.84
N PHE A 84 13.13 -30.95 13.10
CA PHE A 84 12.60 -29.84 12.29
C PHE A 84 11.89 -28.73 13.10
N THR A 85 11.64 -28.95 14.38
CA THR A 85 11.12 -27.93 15.32
C THR A 85 12.18 -26.90 15.70
N ASP A 86 13.47 -27.28 15.67
CA ASP A 86 14.60 -26.38 15.86
C ASP A 86 14.80 -25.45 14.62
N PRO A 87 14.70 -24.12 14.77
CA PRO A 87 14.88 -23.18 13.66
C PRO A 87 16.22 -23.30 12.94
N ALA A 88 17.31 -23.60 13.65
CA ALA A 88 18.64 -23.73 13.05
C ALA A 88 18.73 -24.96 12.15
N THR A 89 18.19 -26.09 12.62
CA THR A 89 18.07 -27.32 11.83
C THR A 89 17.15 -27.13 10.62
N LYS A 90 15.98 -26.49 10.79
CA LYS A 90 15.07 -26.17 9.67
C LYS A 90 15.73 -25.29 8.60
N GLY A 91 16.48 -24.26 9.01
CA GLY A 91 17.17 -23.37 8.09
C GLY A 91 18.17 -24.10 7.19
N LYS A 92 18.94 -25.03 7.76
CA LYS A 92 19.91 -25.85 7.03
C LYS A 92 19.25 -26.82 6.05
N TRP A 93 18.16 -27.47 6.44
CA TRP A 93 17.38 -28.30 5.49
C TRP A 93 16.78 -27.48 4.36
N SER A 94 16.37 -26.24 4.62
CA SER A 94 15.90 -25.33 3.58
C SER A 94 16.99 -25.02 2.56
N GLU A 95 18.22 -24.81 3.01
CA GLU A 95 19.39 -24.61 2.14
C GLU A 95 19.69 -25.85 1.29
N VAL A 96 19.63 -27.05 1.88
CA VAL A 96 19.78 -28.33 1.15
C VAL A 96 18.72 -28.46 0.05
N VAL A 97 17.44 -28.19 0.35
CA VAL A 97 16.37 -28.24 -0.64
C VAL A 97 16.61 -27.22 -1.76
N ASN A 98 17.09 -26.01 -1.43
CA ASN A 98 17.38 -24.98 -2.43
C ASN A 98 18.46 -25.42 -3.43
N VAL A 99 19.61 -25.91 -2.95
CA VAL A 99 20.73 -26.32 -3.83
C VAL A 99 20.43 -27.58 -4.63
N LEU A 100 19.56 -28.46 -4.12
CA LEU A 100 19.06 -29.63 -4.86
C LEU A 100 18.09 -29.21 -5.97
N ASN A 101 17.13 -28.33 -5.67
CA ASN A 101 16.16 -27.85 -6.66
C ASN A 101 16.81 -27.00 -7.76
N SER A 102 17.84 -26.21 -7.42
CA SER A 102 18.59 -25.43 -8.42
C SER A 102 19.64 -26.23 -9.18
N HIS A 103 19.79 -27.53 -8.89
CA HIS A 103 20.82 -28.40 -9.46
C HIS A 103 22.25 -27.84 -9.31
N GLU A 104 22.47 -27.03 -8.27
CA GLU A 104 23.79 -26.49 -7.92
C GLU A 104 24.67 -27.54 -7.23
N MET A 105 24.05 -28.54 -6.61
CA MET A 105 24.73 -29.60 -5.89
C MET A 105 24.24 -30.99 -6.31
N PRO A 106 25.14 -31.95 -6.56
CA PRO A 106 26.60 -31.86 -6.54
C PRO A 106 27.20 -30.88 -7.59
N PRO A 107 28.44 -30.40 -7.43
CA PRO A 107 29.03 -29.44 -8.37
C PRO A 107 29.36 -30.07 -9.73
N GLU A 108 29.62 -29.23 -10.72
CA GLU A 108 29.99 -29.64 -12.08
C GLU A 108 31.23 -30.55 -12.07
N GLY A 109 31.13 -31.71 -12.74
CA GLY A 109 32.16 -32.75 -12.72
C GLY A 109 31.93 -33.88 -11.71
N GLU A 110 30.93 -33.74 -10.83
CA GLU A 110 30.56 -34.80 -9.89
C GLU A 110 29.29 -35.57 -10.31
N PRO A 111 29.14 -36.85 -9.89
CA PRO A 111 27.96 -37.65 -10.22
C PRO A 111 26.67 -37.02 -9.70
N GLN A 112 25.82 -36.57 -10.63
CA GLN A 112 24.52 -35.99 -10.32
C GLN A 112 23.52 -37.09 -9.91
N PRO A 113 22.70 -36.86 -8.87
CA PRO A 113 21.61 -37.77 -8.51
C PRO A 113 20.54 -37.81 -9.59
N LYS A 114 19.76 -38.91 -9.63
CA LYS A 114 18.62 -38.98 -10.55
C LYS A 114 17.50 -38.04 -10.05
N PRO A 115 16.72 -37.41 -10.96
CA PRO A 115 15.61 -36.54 -10.56
C PRO A 115 14.61 -37.20 -9.59
N GLU A 116 14.34 -38.49 -9.77
CA GLU A 116 13.45 -39.27 -8.90
C GLU A 116 14.00 -39.46 -7.47
N GLU A 117 15.32 -39.54 -7.31
CA GLU A 117 15.99 -39.67 -6.00
C GLU A 117 15.99 -38.33 -5.27
N VAL A 118 16.24 -37.24 -6.00
CA VAL A 118 16.12 -35.87 -5.49
C VAL A 118 14.69 -35.61 -5.03
N ALA A 119 13.69 -35.94 -5.85
CA ALA A 119 12.28 -35.74 -5.52
C ALA A 119 11.90 -36.43 -4.20
N LYS A 120 12.25 -37.71 -4.02
CA LYS A 120 11.95 -38.45 -2.78
C LYS A 120 12.53 -37.79 -1.51
N VAL A 121 13.76 -37.29 -1.61
CA VAL A 121 14.43 -36.62 -0.48
C VAL A 121 13.80 -35.26 -0.21
N VAL A 122 13.55 -34.47 -1.25
CA VAL A 122 12.89 -33.16 -1.14
C VAL A 122 11.47 -33.30 -0.58
N ASP A 123 10.72 -34.31 -1.02
CA ASP A 123 9.37 -34.61 -0.54
C ASP A 123 9.39 -34.94 0.96
N TRP A 124 10.28 -35.85 1.39
CA TRP A 124 10.42 -36.19 2.81
C TRP A 124 10.80 -34.97 3.65
N ILE A 125 11.78 -34.16 3.22
CA ILE A 125 12.19 -32.94 3.94
C ILE A 125 11.00 -31.99 4.06
N THR A 126 10.27 -31.80 2.97
CA THR A 126 9.10 -30.91 2.91
C THR A 126 8.00 -31.38 3.86
N GLU A 127 7.68 -32.67 3.88
CA GLU A 127 6.71 -33.27 4.81
C GLU A 127 7.09 -33.02 6.27
N GLN A 128 8.36 -33.24 6.64
CA GLN A 128 8.81 -32.97 8.01
C GLN A 128 8.74 -31.48 8.37
N MET A 129 9.06 -30.59 7.42
CA MET A 129 8.94 -29.14 7.62
C MET A 129 7.48 -28.69 7.79
N VAL A 130 6.55 -29.26 7.01
CA VAL A 130 5.10 -29.02 7.15
C VAL A 130 4.62 -29.48 8.52
N ARG A 131 4.99 -30.70 8.92
CA ARG A 131 4.63 -31.30 10.21
C ARG A 131 5.10 -30.44 11.38
N ALA A 132 6.37 -30.03 11.38
CA ALA A 132 6.94 -29.18 12.44
C ALA A 132 6.30 -27.78 12.47
N GLU A 133 5.90 -27.24 11.32
CA GLU A 133 5.23 -25.95 11.22
C GLU A 133 3.80 -26.01 11.76
N LEU A 134 3.01 -27.00 11.36
CA LEU A 134 1.66 -27.22 11.86
C LEU A 134 1.66 -27.42 13.38
N PHE A 135 2.61 -28.20 13.89
CA PHE A 135 2.80 -28.38 15.33
C PHE A 135 3.06 -27.04 16.06
N ARG A 136 3.90 -26.16 15.50
CA ARG A 136 4.15 -24.84 16.09
C ARG A 136 2.95 -23.89 16.01
N ARG A 137 2.14 -23.97 14.96
CA ARG A 137 0.92 -23.15 14.81
C ARG A 137 -0.10 -23.47 15.90
N ASP A 138 -0.28 -24.73 16.27
CA ASP A 138 -1.18 -25.15 17.34
C ASP A 138 -0.77 -24.60 18.72
N GLY A 139 0.53 -24.49 18.98
CA GLY A 139 1.08 -23.99 20.25
C GLY A 139 1.11 -22.46 20.42
N GLN A 140 0.88 -21.67 19.35
CA GLN A 140 1.01 -20.21 19.39
C GLN A 140 -0.30 -19.50 19.01
N ILE A 141 -1.03 -19.01 20.01
CA ILE A 141 -2.14 -18.08 19.78
C ILE A 141 -1.56 -16.70 19.44
N VAL A 142 -1.61 -16.33 18.16
CA VAL A 142 -1.23 -14.99 17.71
C VAL A 142 -2.47 -14.10 17.72
N LEU A 143 -2.54 -13.18 18.69
CA LEU A 143 -3.57 -12.15 18.74
C LEU A 143 -3.22 -11.03 17.76
N ARG A 144 -4.03 -10.88 16.70
CA ARG A 144 -3.88 -9.79 15.73
C ARG A 144 -4.69 -8.57 16.22
N ARG A 145 -4.00 -7.52 16.68
CA ARG A 145 -4.66 -6.22 16.86
C ARG A 145 -4.98 -5.57 15.52
N LEU A 146 -5.89 -4.61 15.52
CA LEU A 146 -6.08 -3.71 14.39
C LEU A 146 -4.80 -2.89 14.19
N ASN A 147 -4.35 -2.76 12.95
CA ASN A 147 -3.34 -1.77 12.60
C ASN A 147 -3.96 -0.35 12.60
N ARG A 148 -3.16 0.70 12.42
CA ARG A 148 -3.60 2.11 12.45
C ARG A 148 -4.71 2.43 11.46
N ASP A 149 -4.58 1.96 10.22
CA ASP A 149 -5.57 2.20 9.16
C ASP A 149 -6.87 1.45 9.45
N GLU A 150 -6.78 0.20 9.89
CA GLU A 150 -7.90 -0.63 10.30
C GLU A 150 -8.64 -0.03 11.51
N TYR A 151 -7.94 0.49 12.51
CA TYR A 151 -8.53 1.18 13.65
C TYR A 151 -9.28 2.43 13.20
N ARG A 152 -8.64 3.31 12.40
CA ARG A 152 -9.26 4.53 11.87
C ARG A 152 -10.55 4.23 11.10
N ASN A 153 -10.49 3.27 10.18
CA ASN A 153 -11.65 2.86 9.37
C ASN A 153 -12.76 2.25 10.25
N THR A 154 -12.39 1.42 11.24
CA THR A 154 -13.34 0.82 12.18
C THR A 154 -14.05 1.89 12.99
N ILE A 155 -13.35 2.92 13.48
CA ILE A 155 -13.96 4.05 14.20
C ILE A 155 -14.89 4.84 13.30
N ARG A 156 -14.49 5.12 12.06
CA ARG A 156 -15.33 5.80 11.08
C ARG A 156 -16.63 5.03 10.84
N ASP A 157 -16.55 3.72 10.66
CA ASP A 157 -17.73 2.90 10.34
C ASP A 157 -18.59 2.60 11.57
N LEU A 158 -18.00 2.48 12.77
CA LEU A 158 -18.72 2.23 14.03
C LEU A 158 -19.39 3.49 14.58
N ILE A 159 -18.69 4.62 14.57
CA ILE A 159 -19.05 5.84 15.31
C ILE A 159 -19.36 7.01 14.36
N GLY A 160 -18.91 6.97 13.12
CA GLY A 160 -19.08 8.07 12.16
C GLY A 160 -18.04 9.19 12.32
N ILE A 161 -16.90 8.90 12.96
CA ILE A 161 -15.82 9.86 13.19
C ILE A 161 -14.58 9.44 12.42
N ASP A 162 -14.04 10.34 11.58
CA ASP A 162 -12.70 10.18 11.03
C ASP A 162 -11.67 10.67 12.06
N PHE A 163 -10.98 9.74 12.72
CA PHE A 163 -10.04 10.01 13.81
C PHE A 163 -8.58 10.04 13.31
N ASP A 164 -7.79 10.98 13.80
CA ASP A 164 -6.37 11.10 13.48
C ASP A 164 -5.54 10.11 14.31
N VAL A 165 -5.03 9.09 13.64
CA VAL A 165 -4.17 8.03 14.23
C VAL A 165 -2.68 8.35 14.12
N SER A 166 -2.29 9.54 13.67
CA SER A 166 -0.89 9.97 13.60
C SER A 166 -0.13 9.92 14.94
N PRO A 167 -0.77 10.10 16.13
CA PRO A 167 -0.08 9.94 17.41
C PRO A 167 0.28 8.49 17.76
N PHE A 168 -0.29 7.49 17.08
CA PHE A 168 0.04 6.09 17.32
C PHE A 168 1.38 5.72 16.67
N PRO A 169 2.19 4.83 17.28
CA PRO A 169 3.41 4.33 16.67
C PRO A 169 3.12 3.66 15.32
N LEU A 170 4.03 3.78 14.35
CA LEU A 170 3.90 3.09 13.07
C LEU A 170 3.89 1.56 13.29
N ASP A 171 3.06 0.87 12.52
CA ASP A 171 2.95 -0.58 12.57
C ASP A 171 4.10 -1.23 11.77
N PRO A 172 4.91 -2.10 12.37
CA PRO A 172 6.01 -2.75 11.66
C PRO A 172 5.48 -3.80 10.67
N PRO A 173 5.96 -3.82 9.41
CA PRO A 173 5.54 -4.83 8.45
C PRO A 173 6.19 -6.20 8.74
N ALA A 174 5.45 -7.28 8.53
CA ALA A 174 5.95 -8.66 8.47
C ALA A 174 5.33 -9.42 7.29
N GLY A 175 6.11 -10.25 6.60
CA GLY A 175 5.73 -10.78 5.28
C GLY A 175 5.55 -9.70 4.18
N GLY A 176 5.93 -8.45 4.47
CA GLY A 176 5.70 -7.29 3.60
C GLY A 176 4.40 -6.52 3.88
N PHE A 177 3.66 -6.86 4.94
CA PHE A 177 2.40 -6.19 5.29
C PHE A 177 2.32 -5.85 6.79
N ASP A 178 1.72 -4.72 7.11
CA ASP A 178 1.53 -4.17 8.45
C ASP A 178 0.28 -4.71 9.17
N ASN A 179 -0.51 -5.57 8.54
CA ASN A 179 -1.68 -6.20 9.13
C ASN A 179 -1.37 -7.59 9.71
N ASN A 180 -0.08 -7.89 9.90
CA ASN A 180 0.40 -9.19 10.35
C ASN A 180 0.37 -9.31 11.88
N GLY A 181 -0.41 -10.25 12.41
CA GLY A 181 -0.62 -10.40 13.85
C GLY A 181 0.65 -10.63 14.67
N LYS A 182 1.71 -11.23 14.08
CA LYS A 182 2.97 -11.49 14.79
C LYS A 182 3.78 -10.22 15.05
N ALA A 183 3.67 -9.22 14.16
CA ALA A 183 4.39 -7.95 14.27
C ALA A 183 3.62 -6.90 15.07
N LEU A 184 2.30 -7.03 15.15
CA LEU A 184 1.41 -6.10 15.83
C LEU A 184 1.34 -6.37 17.34
N THR A 185 2.44 -6.08 18.03
CA THR A 185 2.51 -6.17 19.49
C THR A 185 1.77 -5.01 20.17
N MET A 186 1.37 -5.22 21.44
CA MET A 186 0.73 -4.21 22.28
C MET A 186 1.71 -3.78 23.37
N SER A 187 2.06 -2.48 23.38
CA SER A 187 2.86 -1.89 24.46
C SER A 187 1.97 -1.21 25.50
N PRO A 188 2.46 -0.98 26.73
CA PRO A 188 1.73 -0.20 27.73
C PRO A 188 1.34 1.21 27.22
N LEU A 189 2.29 1.91 26.59
CA LEU A 189 2.06 3.23 25.99
C LEU A 189 0.95 3.20 24.94
N LEU A 190 0.95 2.18 24.05
CA LEU A 190 -0.10 2.06 23.03
C LEU A 190 -1.49 1.82 23.66
N THR A 191 -1.54 1.11 24.79
CA THR A 191 -2.79 0.87 25.52
C THR A 191 -3.34 2.18 26.11
N GLU A 192 -2.49 3.01 26.68
CA GLU A 192 -2.86 4.35 27.16
C GLU A 192 -3.35 5.25 26.01
N LEU A 193 -2.66 5.23 24.87
CA LEU A 193 -3.07 5.97 23.67
C LEU A 193 -4.43 5.52 23.13
N TYR A 194 -4.75 4.22 23.14
CA TYR A 194 -6.08 3.74 22.75
C TYR A 194 -7.18 4.19 23.72
N LEU A 195 -6.89 4.22 25.02
CA LEU A 195 -7.84 4.69 26.04
C LEU A 195 -8.11 6.19 25.90
N ASP A 196 -7.07 6.99 25.71
CA ASP A 196 -7.19 8.44 25.45
C ASP A 196 -7.92 8.70 24.12
N ALA A 197 -7.60 7.95 23.07
CA ALA A 197 -8.32 8.02 21.80
C ALA A 197 -9.81 7.70 21.97
N ALA A 198 -10.17 6.65 22.70
CA ALA A 198 -11.57 6.29 22.94
C ALA A 198 -12.36 7.41 23.64
N ARG A 199 -11.74 8.11 24.61
CA ARG A 199 -12.33 9.29 25.25
C ARG A 199 -12.56 10.41 24.23
N LYS A 200 -11.51 10.82 23.52
CA LYS A 200 -11.57 11.90 22.50
C LYS A 200 -12.58 11.60 21.40
N ILE A 201 -12.66 10.35 20.94
CA ILE A 201 -13.61 9.92 19.91
C ILE A 201 -15.05 10.05 20.43
N LEU A 202 -15.33 9.60 21.65
CA LEU A 202 -16.69 9.65 22.22
C LEU A 202 -17.09 11.06 22.66
N ASP A 203 -16.14 11.89 23.10
CA ASP A 203 -16.39 13.32 23.35
C ASP A 203 -16.75 14.05 22.06
N ARG A 204 -16.10 13.71 20.94
CA ARG A 204 -16.45 14.24 19.61
C ARG A 204 -17.77 13.68 19.09
N ALA A 205 -18.08 12.42 19.36
CA ALA A 205 -19.28 11.76 18.84
C ALA A 205 -20.55 12.14 19.61
N LEU A 206 -20.46 12.30 20.93
CA LEU A 206 -21.59 12.49 21.84
C LEU A 206 -21.57 13.90 22.44
N VAL A 207 -22.28 14.81 21.77
CA VAL A 207 -22.45 16.21 22.17
C VAL A 207 -23.66 16.45 23.06
N GLU A 208 -23.68 17.59 23.76
CA GLU A 208 -24.79 18.09 24.58
C GLU A 208 -25.02 19.58 24.34
N GLY A 209 -26.21 20.05 24.74
CA GLY A 209 -26.57 21.46 24.67
C GLY A 209 -26.98 21.93 23.28
N ASP A 210 -27.04 23.25 23.13
CA ASP A 210 -27.40 23.90 21.87
C ASP A 210 -26.27 23.78 20.83
N GLN A 211 -26.65 23.86 19.56
CA GLN A 211 -25.69 23.85 18.46
C GLN A 211 -24.70 25.03 18.62
N PRO A 212 -23.38 24.78 18.58
CA PRO A 212 -22.40 25.86 18.59
C PRO A 212 -22.66 26.85 17.45
N PRO A 213 -22.59 28.17 17.70
CA PRO A 213 -22.80 29.16 16.65
C PRO A 213 -21.69 29.07 15.61
N THR A 214 -22.09 29.03 14.33
CA THR A 214 -21.15 29.09 13.21
C THR A 214 -20.64 30.53 13.05
N ILE A 215 -19.33 30.71 13.05
CA ILE A 215 -18.67 31.95 12.67
C ILE A 215 -18.32 31.95 11.18
N LYS A 216 -18.20 33.14 10.61
CA LYS A 216 -17.74 33.35 9.24
C LYS A 216 -16.77 34.53 9.20
N TRP A 217 -15.49 34.25 9.02
CA TRP A 217 -14.42 35.25 9.01
C TRP A 217 -13.80 35.32 7.63
N ARG A 218 -13.99 36.44 6.93
CA ARG A 218 -13.36 36.70 5.64
C ARG A 218 -12.11 37.54 5.83
N PHE A 219 -10.97 37.00 5.45
CA PHE A 219 -9.67 37.67 5.49
C PHE A 219 -9.42 38.38 4.17
N GLU A 220 -9.68 39.69 4.16
CA GLU A 220 -9.28 40.58 3.06
C GLU A 220 -7.80 40.94 3.19
N ILE A 221 -7.06 40.74 2.11
CA ILE A 221 -5.62 40.84 2.10
C ILE A 221 -5.19 42.25 1.69
N ASP A 222 -4.64 43.02 2.63
CA ASP A 222 -4.16 44.37 2.34
C ASP A 222 -2.74 44.35 1.76
N SER A 223 -2.32 45.45 1.13
CA SER A 223 -1.02 45.56 0.47
C SER A 223 0.13 45.75 1.47
N GLY A 224 1.08 44.81 1.54
CA GLY A 224 2.37 45.00 2.21
C GLY A 224 2.81 43.78 3.03
N ASP A 225 4.00 43.88 3.63
CA ASP A 225 4.67 42.86 4.44
C ASP A 225 4.52 43.07 5.95
N ASN A 226 3.78 44.10 6.39
CA ASN A 226 3.81 44.56 7.77
C ASN A 226 2.74 43.88 8.65
N ASP A 227 3.19 43.18 9.70
CA ASP A 227 2.38 42.62 10.80
C ASP A 227 1.54 43.67 11.58
N SER A 228 1.68 44.95 11.24
CA SER A 228 0.78 46.03 11.66
C SER A 228 -0.66 45.85 11.17
N ASN A 229 -0.88 45.09 10.09
CA ASN A 229 -2.21 44.90 9.54
C ASN A 229 -3.02 43.93 10.41
N ARG A 230 -3.78 44.51 11.34
CA ARG A 230 -4.60 43.78 12.31
C ARG A 230 -6.06 44.09 12.08
N LYS A 231 -6.86 43.04 11.86
CA LYS A 231 -8.32 43.12 11.72
C LYS A 231 -8.97 42.46 12.93
N ILE A 232 -10.09 43.02 13.38
CA ILE A 232 -10.82 42.51 14.54
C ILE A 232 -11.83 41.46 14.09
N TYR A 233 -11.69 40.23 14.59
CA TYR A 233 -12.68 39.16 14.42
C TYR A 233 -13.07 38.61 15.78
N ASP A 234 -14.36 38.67 16.13
CA ASP A 234 -14.88 38.22 17.42
C ASP A 234 -14.06 38.73 18.63
N LYS A 235 -13.77 40.05 18.60
CA LYS A 235 -12.96 40.78 19.60
C LYS A 235 -11.49 40.38 19.67
N GLN A 236 -10.99 39.55 18.76
CA GLN A 236 -9.58 39.18 18.65
C GLN A 236 -8.89 40.03 17.59
N SER A 237 -7.68 40.48 17.88
CA SER A 237 -6.81 41.18 16.93
C SER A 237 -6.05 40.16 16.08
N VAL A 238 -6.55 39.88 14.88
CA VAL A 238 -5.96 38.90 13.96
C VAL A 238 -5.01 39.60 12.99
N ILE A 239 -3.80 39.06 12.84
CA ILE A 239 -2.86 39.54 11.82
C ILE A 239 -3.31 39.00 10.48
N VAL A 240 -3.49 39.87 9.48
CA VAL A 240 -3.79 39.48 8.10
C VAL A 240 -2.71 40.05 7.18
N ASN A 241 -1.80 39.20 6.73
CA ASN A 241 -0.63 39.60 5.95
C ASN A 241 -0.77 39.15 4.50
N GLY A 242 -0.56 40.09 3.56
CA GLY A 242 -0.63 39.83 2.12
C GLY A 242 0.69 39.55 1.45
N GLY A 243 1.76 39.50 2.22
CA GLY A 243 3.13 39.44 1.73
C GLY A 243 3.49 40.63 0.84
N ASN A 244 4.76 40.69 0.51
CA ASN A 244 5.34 41.60 -0.47
C ASN A 244 4.98 41.21 -1.92
N ASN A 245 3.72 40.84 -2.16
CA ASN A 245 3.19 40.45 -3.46
C ASN A 245 2.61 41.67 -4.20
N PRO A 246 2.84 41.79 -5.52
CA PRO A 246 2.20 42.81 -6.33
C PRO A 246 0.68 42.62 -6.35
N VAL A 247 -0.02 43.73 -6.55
CA VAL A 247 -1.48 43.75 -6.75
C VAL A 247 -1.75 44.01 -8.23
N LYS A 248 -2.49 43.10 -8.88
CA LYS A 248 -2.93 43.25 -10.28
C LYS A 248 -4.43 42.98 -10.36
N ASN A 249 -5.18 43.89 -10.97
CA ASN A 249 -6.64 43.75 -11.16
C ASN A 249 -7.42 43.47 -9.86
N GLY A 250 -6.95 43.98 -8.72
CA GLY A 250 -7.55 43.75 -7.41
C GLY A 250 -7.14 42.44 -6.71
N PHE A 251 -6.29 41.61 -7.33
CA PHE A 251 -5.79 40.37 -6.74
C PHE A 251 -4.35 40.51 -6.25
N LYS A 252 -4.03 39.76 -5.21
CA LYS A 252 -2.65 39.47 -4.82
C LYS A 252 -2.06 38.39 -5.72
N VAL A 253 -0.93 38.70 -6.34
CA VAL A 253 -0.33 37.84 -7.36
C VAL A 253 0.90 37.13 -6.80
N LEU A 254 0.80 35.81 -6.68
CA LEU A 254 1.83 34.92 -6.20
C LEU A 254 2.48 34.19 -7.37
N HIS A 255 3.81 34.15 -7.37
CA HIS A 255 4.58 33.55 -8.48
C HIS A 255 5.94 32.98 -8.05
N HIS A 256 6.22 32.97 -6.74
CA HIS A 256 7.34 32.27 -6.13
C HIS A 256 7.07 31.94 -4.66
N ASP A 257 7.67 30.86 -4.18
CA ASP A 257 7.61 30.45 -2.78
C ASP A 257 8.76 31.13 -2.01
N ASN A 258 8.42 32.16 -1.23
CA ASN A 258 9.34 32.82 -0.31
C ASN A 258 8.57 33.31 0.92
N TRP A 259 9.20 33.29 2.09
CA TRP A 259 8.53 33.57 3.37
C TRP A 259 7.88 34.96 3.42
N ASP A 260 8.43 35.96 2.73
CA ASP A 260 7.91 37.33 2.64
C ASP A 260 6.77 37.47 1.60
N LYS A 261 6.41 36.40 0.89
CA LYS A 261 5.36 36.35 -0.15
C LYS A 261 4.18 35.48 0.24
N HIS A 262 4.21 34.85 1.40
CA HIS A 262 3.08 34.06 1.87
C HIS A 262 1.91 34.96 2.25
N LEU A 263 0.69 34.52 1.92
CA LEU A 263 -0.52 35.16 2.44
C LEU A 263 -0.89 34.46 3.73
N ASN A 264 -1.16 35.17 4.81
CA ASN A 264 -1.53 34.50 6.06
C ASN A 264 -2.54 35.28 6.92
N ALA A 265 -3.36 34.53 7.65
CA ALA A 265 -4.13 35.03 8.79
C ALA A 265 -3.68 34.24 10.03
N ARG A 266 -3.25 34.92 11.09
CA ARG A 266 -2.68 34.25 12.27
C ARG A 266 -2.88 35.03 13.56
N GLY A 267 -2.63 34.35 14.69
CA GLY A 267 -2.73 34.94 16.03
C GLY A 267 -4.16 35.01 16.55
N TYR A 268 -5.02 34.09 16.12
CA TYR A 268 -6.39 33.94 16.60
C TYR A 268 -6.58 32.57 17.25
N ALA A 269 -7.59 32.41 18.10
CA ALA A 269 -8.03 31.12 18.63
C ALA A 269 -9.54 30.99 18.40
N LEU A 270 -9.99 29.78 18.07
CA LEU A 270 -11.41 29.53 17.81
C LEU A 270 -12.10 29.12 19.11
N LYS A 271 -13.32 29.60 19.33
CA LYS A 271 -14.09 29.30 20.56
C LYS A 271 -14.57 27.86 20.63
N HIS A 272 -14.82 27.24 19.48
CA HIS A 272 -15.40 25.91 19.37
C HIS A 272 -14.50 25.03 18.51
N GLU A 273 -14.09 23.88 19.05
CA GLU A 273 -13.47 22.83 18.26
C GLU A 273 -14.50 22.28 17.27
N GLY A 274 -14.06 21.99 16.04
CA GLY A 274 -14.93 21.38 15.04
C GLY A 274 -14.34 21.37 13.66
N ASP A 275 -15.14 20.96 12.70
CA ASP A 275 -14.77 20.94 11.29
C ASP A 275 -15.15 22.29 10.68
N TYR A 276 -14.20 22.97 10.06
CA TYR A 276 -14.37 24.28 9.44
C TYR A 276 -14.15 24.16 7.93
N ILE A 277 -14.86 24.99 7.19
CA ILE A 277 -14.67 25.21 5.77
C ILE A 277 -13.75 26.41 5.58
N ILE A 278 -12.69 26.23 4.79
CA ILE A 278 -11.82 27.28 4.31
C ILE A 278 -12.16 27.52 2.85
N ARG A 279 -12.60 28.72 2.49
CA ARG A 279 -12.86 29.11 1.09
C ARG A 279 -11.78 30.07 0.61
N ILE A 280 -11.27 29.84 -0.59
CA ILE A 280 -10.27 30.71 -1.22
C ILE A 280 -10.83 31.13 -2.57
N ARG A 281 -11.00 32.43 -2.80
CA ARG A 281 -11.33 32.94 -4.12
C ARG A 281 -10.04 33.20 -4.89
N ALA A 282 -9.81 32.39 -5.92
CA ALA A 282 -8.59 32.46 -6.71
C ALA A 282 -8.83 32.25 -8.20
N ALA A 283 -7.87 32.71 -8.99
CA ALA A 283 -7.74 32.45 -10.41
C ALA A 283 -6.28 32.14 -10.76
N GLY A 284 -6.09 31.47 -11.88
CA GLY A 284 -4.79 31.17 -12.42
C GLY A 284 -4.57 31.86 -13.76
N PHE A 285 -3.32 32.21 -14.00
CA PHE A 285 -2.85 32.64 -15.30
C PHE A 285 -1.69 31.75 -15.74
N VAL A 286 -1.76 31.23 -16.96
CA VAL A 286 -0.69 30.47 -17.60
C VAL A 286 -0.23 31.25 -18.82
N PRO A 287 1.04 31.68 -18.90
CA PRO A 287 1.53 32.44 -20.03
C PRO A 287 1.62 31.53 -21.27
N GLN A 288 1.36 32.11 -22.43
CA GLN A 288 1.62 31.44 -23.69
C GLN A 288 3.13 31.28 -23.92
N ARG A 289 3.50 30.26 -24.69
CA ARG A 289 4.91 29.96 -25.00
C ARG A 289 5.66 31.18 -25.54
N ASP A 290 5.03 31.95 -26.41
CA ASP A 290 5.65 33.16 -27.00
C ASP A 290 5.99 34.21 -25.94
N ALA A 291 5.17 34.37 -24.91
CA ALA A 291 5.44 35.29 -23.80
C ALA A 291 6.65 34.82 -22.96
N VAL A 292 6.79 33.51 -22.76
CA VAL A 292 7.97 32.92 -22.11
C VAL A 292 9.23 33.21 -22.91
N VAL A 293 9.20 32.95 -24.22
CA VAL A 293 10.34 33.19 -25.13
C VAL A 293 10.70 34.68 -25.18
N GLU A 294 9.72 35.57 -25.23
CA GLU A 294 9.96 37.02 -25.27
C GLU A 294 10.59 37.53 -23.97
N SER A 295 10.05 37.10 -22.81
CA SER A 295 10.63 37.47 -21.52
C SER A 295 12.06 36.94 -21.36
N ALA A 296 12.34 35.72 -21.85
CA ALA A 296 13.69 35.16 -21.90
C ALA A 296 14.60 35.96 -22.84
N ARG A 297 14.13 36.35 -24.02
CA ARG A 297 14.88 37.17 -24.99
C ARG A 297 15.35 38.47 -24.36
N LYS A 298 14.46 39.17 -23.66
CA LYS A 298 14.81 40.43 -23.00
C LYS A 298 15.91 40.24 -21.95
N ALA A 299 15.83 39.20 -21.13
CA ALA A 299 16.84 38.89 -20.12
C ALA A 299 18.18 38.45 -20.74
N LEU A 300 18.13 37.57 -21.74
CA LEU A 300 19.31 37.05 -22.42
C LEU A 300 20.03 38.11 -23.25
N GLN A 301 19.29 39.03 -23.89
CA GLN A 301 19.85 40.17 -24.61
C GLN A 301 20.66 41.07 -23.67
N GLY A 302 20.13 41.42 -22.50
CA GLY A 302 20.86 42.22 -21.51
C GLY A 302 22.13 41.52 -20.99
N ARG A 303 22.09 40.19 -20.83
CA ARG A 303 23.27 39.38 -20.49
C ARG A 303 24.30 39.38 -21.62
N PHE A 304 23.86 39.17 -22.86
CA PHE A 304 24.71 39.17 -24.05
C PHE A 304 25.45 40.50 -24.17
N GLU A 305 24.74 41.63 -24.07
CA GLU A 305 25.33 42.97 -24.12
C GLU A 305 26.38 43.20 -23.02
N LYS A 306 26.11 42.72 -21.79
CA LYS A 306 27.08 42.76 -20.69
C LYS A 306 28.33 41.91 -20.99
N GLN A 307 28.14 40.68 -21.48
CA GLN A 307 29.23 39.76 -21.80
C GLN A 307 30.11 40.28 -22.95
N VAL A 308 29.52 40.86 -24.00
CA VAL A 308 30.26 41.48 -25.11
C VAL A 308 31.04 42.70 -24.63
N ARG A 309 30.47 43.52 -23.76
CA ARG A 309 31.17 44.66 -23.15
C ARG A 309 32.37 44.23 -22.31
N GLU A 310 32.26 43.14 -21.56
CA GLU A 310 33.33 42.59 -20.71
C GLU A 310 34.38 41.79 -21.50
N ASN A 311 33.99 41.13 -22.59
CA ASN A 311 34.87 40.37 -23.47
C ASN A 311 34.44 40.50 -24.95
N PRO A 312 34.86 41.57 -25.65
CA PRO A 312 34.47 41.79 -27.05
C PRO A 312 34.91 40.67 -28.00
N LYS A 313 36.05 40.01 -27.71
CA LYS A 313 36.56 38.88 -28.53
C LYS A 313 35.67 37.64 -28.45
N GLY A 314 34.79 37.55 -27.44
CA GLY A 314 33.84 36.46 -27.24
C GLY A 314 32.49 36.65 -27.92
N GLU A 315 32.25 37.74 -28.67
CA GLU A 315 30.92 38.11 -29.18
C GLU A 315 30.22 36.97 -29.93
N LYS A 316 30.93 36.33 -30.87
CA LYS A 316 30.38 35.20 -31.65
C LYS A 316 29.88 34.07 -30.74
N TYR A 317 30.69 33.68 -29.76
CA TYR A 317 30.34 32.62 -28.82
C TYR A 317 29.12 32.98 -27.97
N HIS A 318 29.05 34.21 -27.47
CA HIS A 318 27.92 34.68 -26.66
C HIS A 318 26.62 34.79 -27.47
N ARG A 319 26.71 35.17 -28.75
CA ARG A 319 25.56 35.20 -29.66
C ARG A 319 25.01 33.81 -29.91
N GLU A 320 25.89 32.86 -30.26
CA GLU A 320 25.50 31.46 -30.44
C GLU A 320 24.93 30.84 -29.14
N GLN A 321 25.46 31.22 -27.98
CA GLN A 321 24.91 30.80 -26.67
C GLN A 321 23.49 31.34 -26.45
N MET A 322 23.27 32.63 -26.68
CA MET A 322 21.94 33.24 -26.57
C MET A 322 20.92 32.60 -27.52
N GLU A 323 21.29 32.33 -28.77
CA GLU A 323 20.41 31.67 -29.74
C GLU A 323 20.06 30.23 -29.33
N ARG A 324 21.03 29.47 -28.80
CA ARG A 324 20.78 28.13 -28.25
C ARG A 324 19.81 28.18 -27.07
N ASP A 325 20.01 29.13 -26.15
CA ASP A 325 19.14 29.30 -24.99
C ASP A 325 17.71 29.68 -25.43
N LEU A 326 17.57 30.62 -26.36
CA LEU A 326 16.27 30.99 -26.93
C LEU A 326 15.57 29.83 -27.61
N LYS A 327 16.31 29.03 -28.40
CA LYS A 327 15.76 27.81 -29.01
C LYS A 327 15.29 26.83 -27.93
N HIS A 328 16.03 26.68 -26.83
CA HIS A 328 15.61 25.84 -25.71
C HIS A 328 14.30 26.34 -25.08
N PHE A 329 14.18 27.65 -24.81
CA PHE A 329 12.91 28.24 -24.34
C PHE A 329 11.76 28.05 -25.34
N ALA A 330 12.03 28.03 -26.65
CA ALA A 330 10.99 27.87 -27.66
C ALA A 330 10.53 26.42 -27.83
N THR A 331 11.45 25.44 -27.74
CA THR A 331 11.15 24.05 -28.13
C THR A 331 11.06 23.07 -26.97
N HIS A 332 11.62 23.39 -25.80
CA HIS A 332 11.69 22.42 -24.71
C HIS A 332 10.37 22.35 -23.93
N ARG A 333 9.84 21.14 -23.73
CA ARG A 333 8.54 20.89 -23.07
C ARG A 333 8.43 21.39 -21.62
N ILE A 334 9.55 21.67 -20.97
CA ILE A 334 9.59 22.15 -19.57
C ILE A 334 8.90 23.50 -19.36
N TYR A 335 8.73 24.29 -20.44
CA TYR A 335 8.00 25.55 -20.40
C TYR A 335 6.57 25.42 -20.96
N ASP A 336 6.07 24.20 -21.18
CA ASP A 336 4.64 23.94 -21.39
C ASP A 336 3.96 23.93 -20.03
N TYR A 337 3.80 25.13 -19.49
CA TYR A 337 3.33 25.30 -18.14
C TYR A 337 1.88 24.81 -17.96
N GLY A 338 1.62 24.24 -16.79
CA GLY A 338 0.26 23.99 -16.31
C GLY A 338 -0.29 25.17 -15.52
N PRO A 339 -1.52 25.06 -15.01
CA PRO A 339 -2.11 26.02 -14.08
C PRO A 339 -1.19 26.27 -12.87
N PRO A 340 -1.16 27.49 -12.30
CA PRO A 340 -0.45 27.76 -11.06
C PRO A 340 -1.05 26.93 -9.91
N ARG A 341 -0.24 26.67 -8.88
CA ARG A 341 -0.64 25.86 -7.73
C ARG A 341 -0.68 26.65 -6.44
N LEU A 342 -1.67 26.31 -5.63
CA LEU A 342 -1.87 26.85 -4.29
C LEU A 342 -1.59 25.76 -3.28
N ARG A 343 -0.78 26.05 -2.24
CA ARG A 343 -0.68 25.22 -1.02
C ARG A 343 -1.32 25.96 0.15
N LEU A 344 -2.25 25.30 0.82
CA LEU A 344 -2.92 25.77 2.02
C LEU A 344 -2.34 25.06 3.24
N ILE A 345 -1.85 25.84 4.22
CA ILE A 345 -1.25 25.34 5.45
C ILE A 345 -2.05 25.85 6.64
N GLN A 346 -2.35 24.96 7.57
CA GLN A 346 -2.90 25.27 8.88
C GLN A 346 -1.80 25.19 9.93
N ASN A 347 -1.73 26.17 10.81
CA ASN A 347 -0.88 26.15 11.99
C ASN A 347 -1.79 26.01 13.21
N LEU A 348 -1.63 24.95 14.01
CA LEU A 348 -2.31 24.79 15.31
C LEU A 348 -1.26 24.59 16.39
N GLY A 349 -1.27 25.42 17.44
CA GLY A 349 -0.31 25.30 18.53
C GLY A 349 1.17 25.42 18.08
N GLY A 350 1.42 26.06 16.94
CA GLY A 350 2.75 26.18 16.33
C GLY A 350 3.17 25.00 15.44
N GLN A 351 2.31 24.02 15.20
CA GLN A 351 2.57 22.88 14.32
C GLN A 351 1.96 23.14 12.92
N PRO A 352 2.78 23.33 11.87
CA PRO A 352 2.28 23.49 10.50
C PRO A 352 1.81 22.14 9.94
N LYS A 353 0.63 22.15 9.31
CA LYS A 353 0.04 21.02 8.60
C LYS A 353 -0.46 21.49 7.23
N VAL A 354 0.06 20.89 6.16
CA VAL A 354 -0.48 21.12 4.81
C VAL A 354 -1.88 20.51 4.75
N LEU A 355 -2.89 21.34 4.49
CA LEU A 355 -4.29 20.92 4.37
C LEU A 355 -4.63 20.47 2.95
N ALA A 356 -4.15 21.22 1.96
CA ALA A 356 -4.43 20.95 0.55
C ALA A 356 -3.36 21.59 -0.34
N GLU A 357 -3.12 20.99 -1.50
CA GLU A 357 -2.26 21.55 -2.54
C GLU A 357 -2.78 21.17 -3.93
N PHE A 358 -3.25 22.13 -4.71
CA PHE A 358 -3.99 21.87 -5.96
C PHE A 358 -3.75 22.92 -7.04
N ASP A 359 -4.08 22.56 -8.29
CA ASP A 359 -4.04 23.43 -9.45
C ASP A 359 -5.19 24.44 -9.44
N VAL A 360 -4.89 25.69 -9.79
CA VAL A 360 -5.86 26.78 -9.93
C VAL A 360 -6.01 27.10 -11.41
N ASP A 361 -6.95 26.41 -12.06
CA ASP A 361 -7.24 26.47 -13.50
C ASP A 361 -8.30 27.51 -13.88
N ALA A 362 -8.99 28.10 -12.89
CA ALA A 362 -10.02 29.11 -13.12
C ALA A 362 -9.41 30.36 -13.79
N PRO A 363 -9.95 30.85 -14.92
CA PRO A 363 -9.39 31.99 -15.62
C PRO A 363 -9.67 33.30 -14.87
N LEU A 364 -8.85 34.33 -15.12
CA LEU A 364 -8.90 35.62 -14.42
C LEU A 364 -10.25 36.35 -14.52
N ASP A 365 -10.95 36.20 -15.63
CA ASP A 365 -12.27 36.79 -15.87
C ASP A 365 -13.40 36.01 -15.17
N LYS A 366 -13.13 34.77 -14.73
CA LYS A 366 -14.06 33.90 -14.01
C LYS A 366 -13.37 33.18 -12.84
N PRO A 367 -12.93 33.92 -11.80
CA PRO A 367 -12.30 33.32 -10.62
C PRO A 367 -13.26 32.36 -9.91
N ARG A 368 -12.71 31.30 -9.32
CA ARG A 368 -13.47 30.25 -8.63
C ARG A 368 -13.20 30.28 -7.13
N GLU A 369 -14.18 29.83 -6.34
CA GLU A 369 -13.99 29.53 -4.92
C GLU A 369 -13.54 28.07 -4.76
N TYR A 370 -12.45 27.87 -4.03
CA TYR A 370 -11.90 26.57 -3.69
C TYR A 370 -12.20 26.27 -2.22
N GLU A 371 -12.88 25.16 -1.95
CA GLU A 371 -13.28 24.75 -0.60
C GLU A 371 -12.34 23.67 -0.05
N VAL A 372 -11.78 23.90 1.14
CA VAL A 372 -11.00 22.91 1.89
C VAL A 372 -11.59 22.75 3.27
N ARG A 373 -11.92 21.52 3.66
CA ARG A 373 -12.42 21.22 5.01
C ARG A 373 -11.26 20.82 5.92
N ALA A 374 -11.19 21.42 7.10
CA ALA A 374 -10.17 21.11 8.09
C ALA A 374 -10.73 21.21 9.50
N ARG A 375 -10.25 20.33 10.38
CA ARG A 375 -10.58 20.41 11.80
C ARG A 375 -9.72 21.47 12.48
N PHE A 376 -10.34 22.29 13.31
CA PHE A 376 -9.65 23.22 14.20
C PHE A 376 -9.97 22.92 15.66
N THR A 377 -9.01 23.20 16.53
CA THR A 377 -9.14 23.14 17.99
C THR A 377 -9.32 24.54 18.56
N THR A 378 -9.37 24.64 19.90
CA THR A 378 -9.35 25.92 20.62
C THR A 378 -7.94 26.48 20.83
N GLU A 379 -6.91 25.81 20.30
CA GLU A 379 -5.53 26.31 20.34
C GLU A 379 -5.35 27.50 19.39
N PRO A 380 -4.29 28.32 19.59
CA PRO A 380 -3.92 29.35 18.63
C PRO A 380 -3.74 28.77 17.22
N ALA A 381 -4.41 29.41 16.28
CA ALA A 381 -4.53 28.98 14.90
C ALA A 381 -3.94 30.00 13.92
N GLY A 382 -3.59 29.50 12.74
CA GLY A 382 -3.25 30.30 11.59
C GLY A 382 -3.49 29.56 10.28
N LEU A 383 -3.73 30.32 9.22
CA LEU A 383 -3.84 29.85 7.85
C LEU A 383 -2.81 30.57 6.99
N THR A 384 -2.10 29.81 6.18
CA THR A 384 -1.10 30.31 5.24
C THR A 384 -1.39 29.77 3.84
N ILE A 385 -1.32 30.64 2.83
CA ILE A 385 -1.37 30.30 1.42
C ILE A 385 0.00 30.56 0.81
N GLU A 386 0.57 29.52 0.20
CA GLU A 386 1.86 29.56 -0.50
C GLU A 386 1.69 29.27 -2.00
N TYR A 387 2.63 29.78 -2.80
CA TYR A 387 2.74 29.44 -4.20
C TYR A 387 3.46 28.09 -4.37
N ALA A 388 2.77 27.08 -4.89
CA ALA A 388 3.25 25.71 -4.91
C ALA A 388 3.74 25.22 -6.30
N TYR A 389 3.78 26.12 -7.29
CA TYR A 389 4.23 25.76 -8.63
C TYR A 389 5.74 25.98 -8.75
N ALA A 390 6.51 24.89 -8.75
CA ALA A 390 7.94 24.94 -8.99
C ALA A 390 8.22 25.14 -10.49
N ILE A 391 8.92 26.22 -10.84
CA ILE A 391 9.52 26.33 -12.18
C ILE A 391 10.85 25.59 -12.11
N PRO A 392 11.05 24.55 -12.95
CA PRO A 392 12.31 23.82 -12.97
C PRO A 392 13.48 24.77 -13.20
N ARG A 393 14.44 24.77 -12.29
CA ARG A 393 15.61 25.65 -12.38
C ARG A 393 16.55 25.13 -13.47
N VAL A 394 16.45 25.68 -14.68
CA VAL A 394 17.40 25.36 -15.75
C VAL A 394 18.71 26.12 -15.52
N LEU A 395 19.80 25.39 -15.56
CA LEU A 395 21.04 25.69 -14.84
C LEU A 395 21.80 26.92 -15.32
N GLU A 396 21.64 27.30 -16.58
CA GLU A 396 22.33 28.45 -17.16
C GLU A 396 21.57 29.76 -16.95
N ASN A 397 20.28 29.68 -16.58
CA ASN A 397 19.31 30.78 -16.67
C ASN A 397 18.36 30.88 -15.46
N PHE A 398 18.49 30.01 -14.46
CA PHE A 398 17.60 29.96 -13.28
C PHE A 398 17.56 31.28 -12.49
N TRP A 399 18.68 32.02 -12.48
CA TRP A 399 18.82 33.23 -11.69
C TRP A 399 17.81 34.30 -12.15
N PHE A 400 17.58 34.44 -13.46
CA PHE A 400 16.63 35.43 -13.97
C PHE A 400 15.18 34.93 -13.94
N GLN A 401 14.94 33.62 -13.99
CA GLN A 401 13.59 33.04 -13.94
C GLN A 401 12.87 33.33 -12.61
N GLY A 402 13.63 33.66 -11.56
CA GLY A 402 13.09 34.13 -10.29
C GLY A 402 12.55 35.58 -10.33
N HIS A 403 12.97 36.41 -11.28
CA HIS A 403 12.61 37.83 -11.34
C HIS A 403 11.19 38.06 -11.85
N ASP A 404 10.48 39.02 -11.26
CA ASP A 404 9.07 39.36 -11.54
C ASP A 404 8.75 39.60 -13.03
N ALA A 405 9.75 39.98 -13.83
CA ALA A 405 9.60 40.23 -15.27
C ALA A 405 9.58 38.96 -16.14
N PHE A 406 9.98 37.79 -15.62
CA PHE A 406 9.96 36.54 -16.38
C PHE A 406 8.54 35.97 -16.44
N ALA A 407 8.06 35.64 -17.64
CA ALA A 407 6.72 35.12 -17.85
C ALA A 407 6.60 33.68 -17.34
N ARG A 408 5.68 33.47 -16.41
CA ARG A 408 5.47 32.20 -15.70
C ARG A 408 4.02 32.10 -15.23
N PRO A 409 3.57 30.92 -14.76
CA PRO A 409 2.27 30.83 -14.13
C PRO A 409 2.18 31.77 -12.94
N GLU A 410 1.01 32.37 -12.75
CA GLU A 410 0.75 33.36 -11.70
C GLU A 410 -0.56 32.99 -11.01
N LEU A 411 -0.51 32.84 -9.69
CA LEU A 411 -1.67 32.60 -8.83
C LEU A 411 -2.25 33.93 -8.36
N TYR A 412 -3.52 34.17 -8.67
CA TYR A 412 -4.24 35.38 -8.30
C TYR A 412 -5.19 35.04 -7.15
N VAL A 413 -4.94 35.58 -5.96
CA VAL A 413 -5.77 35.38 -4.76
C VAL A 413 -6.44 36.69 -4.41
N ASP A 414 -7.76 36.65 -4.22
CA ASP A 414 -8.56 37.81 -3.80
C ASP A 414 -8.65 37.84 -2.27
N TRP A 415 -9.34 36.85 -1.71
CA TRP A 415 -9.52 36.67 -0.27
C TRP A 415 -9.56 35.18 0.06
N PHE A 416 -9.40 34.89 1.36
CA PHE A 416 -9.75 33.60 1.91
C PHE A 416 -10.61 33.76 3.16
N GLU A 417 -11.42 32.76 3.45
CA GLU A 417 -12.48 32.81 4.43
C GLU A 417 -12.48 31.54 5.25
N LEU A 418 -12.78 31.66 6.54
CA LEU A 418 -12.94 30.56 7.47
C LEU A 418 -14.38 30.57 7.99
N GLU A 419 -15.11 29.48 7.80
CA GLU A 419 -16.49 29.30 8.23
C GLU A 419 -16.63 28.03 9.06
N GLY A 420 -17.16 28.14 10.27
CA GLY A 420 -17.40 26.97 11.13
C GLY A 420 -17.59 27.30 12.61
N PRO A 421 -17.71 26.29 13.48
CA PRO A 421 -17.76 24.87 13.12
C PRO A 421 -19.02 24.59 12.26
N ILE A 422 -18.86 23.72 11.26
CA ILE A 422 -19.92 23.31 10.35
C ILE A 422 -20.61 22.09 10.93
N HIS A 423 -21.94 22.14 10.95
CA HIS A 423 -22.79 21.05 11.40
C HIS A 423 -23.84 20.77 10.32
N GLU A 424 -23.80 19.59 9.71
CA GLU A 424 -24.86 19.17 8.76
C GLU A 424 -26.20 18.99 9.47
N SER A 425 -26.15 18.62 10.74
CA SER A 425 -27.29 18.51 11.64
C SER A 425 -26.84 18.70 13.09
N TRP A 426 -27.75 19.14 13.94
CA TRP A 426 -27.55 19.08 15.39
C TRP A 426 -28.65 18.24 16.05
N PRO A 427 -28.31 17.22 16.86
CA PRO A 427 -26.96 16.68 17.09
C PRO A 427 -26.29 16.13 15.81
N PRO A 428 -24.95 15.98 15.78
CA PRO A 428 -24.22 15.50 14.61
C PRO A 428 -24.62 14.06 14.22
N PRO A 429 -24.35 13.62 12.97
CA PRO A 429 -24.65 12.26 12.52
C PRO A 429 -24.05 11.16 13.42
N SER A 430 -22.87 11.39 13.99
CA SER A 430 -22.21 10.49 14.96
C SER A 430 -23.03 10.33 16.26
N HIS A 431 -23.58 11.42 16.79
CA HIS A 431 -24.45 11.38 17.96
C HIS A 431 -25.72 10.58 17.65
N ARG A 432 -26.39 10.90 16.53
CA ARG A 432 -27.63 10.23 16.13
C ARG A 432 -27.43 8.74 15.83
N ARG A 433 -26.28 8.37 15.29
CA ARG A 433 -25.91 6.97 15.07
C ARG A 433 -25.89 6.17 16.37
N LEU A 434 -25.40 6.76 17.45
CA LEU A 434 -25.33 6.09 18.75
C LEU A 434 -26.64 6.22 19.53
N LEU A 435 -27.12 7.45 19.79
CA LEU A 435 -28.24 7.71 20.70
C LEU A 435 -29.60 7.86 20.02
N GLY A 436 -29.66 7.94 18.69
CA GLY A 436 -30.89 8.27 17.95
C GLY A 436 -31.22 9.77 17.98
N ASN A 437 -32.48 10.11 17.70
CA ASN A 437 -32.95 11.49 17.55
C ASN A 437 -33.41 12.14 18.87
N SER A 438 -33.62 11.37 19.93
CA SER A 438 -34.14 11.86 21.21
C SER A 438 -33.52 11.12 22.37
N LEU A 439 -33.14 11.86 23.41
CA LEU A 439 -32.64 11.28 24.65
C LEU A 439 -33.78 10.58 25.42
N PRO A 440 -33.48 9.49 26.15
CA PRO A 440 -34.47 8.80 26.97
C PRO A 440 -34.97 9.69 28.12
N SER A 441 -36.21 9.46 28.56
CA SER A 441 -36.69 10.02 29.83
C SER A 441 -35.94 9.40 31.00
N LYS A 442 -35.84 10.13 32.12
CA LYS A 442 -35.02 9.74 33.28
C LYS A 442 -35.33 8.33 33.81
N ASP A 443 -36.60 7.93 33.81
CA ASP A 443 -37.08 6.60 34.22
C ASP A 443 -36.69 5.47 33.25
N LYS A 444 -36.36 5.80 31.99
CA LYS A 444 -36.00 4.86 30.92
C LYS A 444 -34.52 4.87 30.56
N GLU A 445 -33.72 5.74 31.19
CA GLU A 445 -32.30 5.89 30.90
C GLU A 445 -31.53 4.57 31.00
N ARG A 446 -31.78 3.77 32.05
CA ARG A 446 -31.05 2.52 32.26
C ARG A 446 -31.36 1.46 31.18
N GLU A 447 -32.62 1.33 30.77
CA GLU A 447 -33.02 0.42 29.69
C GLU A 447 -32.50 0.89 28.32
N ALA A 448 -32.47 2.20 28.10
CA ALA A 448 -31.85 2.78 26.92
C ALA A 448 -30.32 2.54 26.89
N ALA A 449 -29.63 2.69 28.03
CA ALA A 449 -28.22 2.36 28.16
C ALA A 449 -27.96 0.88 27.84
N LYS A 450 -28.73 -0.05 28.43
CA LYS A 450 -28.62 -1.49 28.17
C LYS A 450 -28.77 -1.81 26.68
N SER A 451 -29.80 -1.24 26.04
CA SER A 451 -30.06 -1.43 24.61
C SER A 451 -28.95 -0.87 23.72
N LEU A 452 -28.44 0.31 24.05
CA LEU A 452 -27.33 0.93 23.33
C LEU A 452 -26.05 0.10 23.45
N ILE A 453 -25.68 -0.26 24.68
CA ILE A 453 -24.51 -1.08 24.98
C ILE A 453 -24.58 -2.38 24.19
N ALA A 454 -25.72 -3.08 24.19
CA ALA A 454 -25.88 -4.31 23.42
C ALA A 454 -25.63 -4.12 21.91
N ARG A 455 -26.22 -3.08 21.30
CA ARG A 455 -26.00 -2.79 19.86
C ARG A 455 -24.56 -2.38 19.57
N PHE A 456 -23.96 -1.56 20.43
CA PHE A 456 -22.59 -1.10 20.27
C PHE A 456 -21.60 -2.25 20.40
N LEU A 457 -21.70 -3.06 21.46
CA LEU A 457 -20.84 -4.21 21.69
C LEU A 457 -20.94 -5.23 20.54
N ARG A 458 -22.14 -5.50 20.04
CA ARG A 458 -22.33 -6.42 18.89
C ARG A 458 -21.49 -6.02 17.68
N SER A 459 -21.51 -4.73 17.34
CA SER A 459 -20.77 -4.19 16.19
C SER A 459 -19.27 -4.07 16.50
N ALA A 460 -18.93 -3.55 17.69
CA ALA A 460 -17.56 -3.35 18.15
C ALA A 460 -16.79 -4.68 18.29
N TYR A 461 -17.46 -5.73 18.78
CA TYR A 461 -16.86 -7.06 18.95
C TYR A 461 -17.08 -7.96 17.73
N ARG A 462 -17.86 -7.50 16.73
CA ARG A 462 -18.08 -8.16 15.43
C ARG A 462 -18.73 -9.53 15.55
N ARG A 463 -19.50 -9.76 16.62
CA ARG A 463 -20.18 -11.01 16.94
C ARG A 463 -21.38 -10.79 17.85
N PRO A 464 -22.28 -11.77 18.01
CA PRO A 464 -23.24 -11.80 19.10
C PRO A 464 -22.55 -11.65 20.46
N VAL A 465 -23.18 -10.90 21.35
CA VAL A 465 -22.68 -10.59 22.69
C VAL A 465 -23.55 -11.25 23.74
N THR A 466 -22.95 -11.71 24.83
CA THR A 466 -23.67 -12.39 25.91
C THR A 466 -24.38 -11.39 26.82
N ALA A 467 -25.39 -11.87 27.56
CA ALA A 467 -26.02 -11.07 28.61
C ALA A 467 -24.99 -10.62 29.67
N ALA A 468 -24.03 -11.47 30.02
CA ALA A 468 -22.97 -11.14 30.97
C ALA A 468 -22.07 -10.00 30.47
N GLU A 469 -21.69 -10.00 29.20
CA GLU A 469 -20.89 -8.91 28.61
C GLU A 469 -21.66 -7.58 28.61
N ILE A 470 -22.97 -7.62 28.35
CA ILE A 470 -23.82 -6.43 28.41
C ILE A 470 -23.94 -5.92 29.86
N ASP A 471 -24.25 -6.83 30.79
CA ASP A 471 -24.47 -6.49 32.19
C ASP A 471 -23.18 -5.96 32.84
N GLU A 472 -22.00 -6.49 32.49
CA GLU A 472 -20.70 -5.98 32.95
C GLU A 472 -20.51 -4.50 32.57
N LYS A 473 -20.83 -4.12 31.32
CA LYS A 473 -20.72 -2.71 30.90
C LYS A 473 -21.86 -1.87 31.48
N LEU A 474 -23.05 -2.44 31.68
CA LEU A 474 -24.15 -1.74 32.33
C LEU A 474 -23.84 -1.42 33.80
N MET A 475 -23.09 -2.28 34.50
CA MET A 475 -22.59 -1.98 35.85
C MET A 475 -21.68 -0.74 35.88
N LEU A 476 -20.83 -0.55 34.85
CA LEU A 476 -20.01 0.66 34.73
C LEU A 476 -20.87 1.92 34.52
N TYR A 477 -21.95 1.81 33.74
CA TYR A 477 -22.92 2.88 33.60
C TYR A 477 -23.58 3.21 34.95
N ASP A 478 -24.10 2.20 35.66
CA ASP A 478 -24.76 2.38 36.95
C ASP A 478 -23.82 3.03 37.99
N LEU A 479 -22.54 2.64 37.98
CA LEU A 479 -21.51 3.19 38.87
C LEU A 479 -21.28 4.69 38.66
N VAL A 480 -21.17 5.14 37.41
CA VAL A 480 -20.86 6.55 37.12
C VAL A 480 -22.09 7.43 37.00
N ARG A 481 -23.29 6.84 36.82
CA ARG A 481 -24.49 7.61 36.49
C ARG A 481 -24.89 8.58 37.59
N ALA A 482 -24.71 8.20 38.87
CA ALA A 482 -25.07 9.02 40.02
C ALA A 482 -24.27 10.34 40.08
N ASP A 483 -22.99 10.30 39.71
CA ASP A 483 -22.08 11.45 39.73
C ASP A 483 -21.99 12.17 38.37
N SER A 484 -22.62 11.61 37.33
CA SER A 484 -22.64 12.19 35.99
C SER A 484 -23.76 13.24 35.86
N PRO A 485 -23.48 14.41 35.25
CA PRO A 485 -24.49 15.47 35.11
C PRO A 485 -25.64 15.06 34.17
N SER A 486 -25.42 14.09 33.28
CA SER A 486 -26.41 13.68 32.29
C SER A 486 -26.25 12.21 31.86
N PHE A 487 -27.26 11.69 31.17
CA PHE A 487 -27.20 10.40 30.48
C PHE A 487 -26.04 10.33 29.48
N VAL A 488 -25.81 11.41 28.70
CA VAL A 488 -24.79 11.45 27.64
C VAL A 488 -23.39 11.37 28.22
N GLN A 489 -23.12 11.99 29.38
CA GLN A 489 -21.83 11.83 30.05
C GLN A 489 -21.67 10.44 30.66
N ALA A 490 -22.71 9.93 31.31
CA ALA A 490 -22.66 8.60 31.95
C ALA A 490 -22.42 7.46 30.95
N ILE A 491 -23.05 7.53 29.76
CA ILE A 491 -22.98 6.47 28.75
C ILE A 491 -21.62 6.39 28.04
N LYS A 492 -20.79 7.42 28.11
CA LYS A 492 -19.43 7.39 27.53
C LYS A 492 -18.57 6.34 28.22
N THR A 493 -18.59 6.24 29.54
CA THR A 493 -17.73 5.32 30.31
C THR A 493 -17.80 3.86 29.85
N PRO A 494 -18.99 3.21 29.76
CA PRO A 494 -19.07 1.84 29.26
C PRO A 494 -18.64 1.70 27.79
N LEU A 495 -18.87 2.70 26.95
CA LEU A 495 -18.44 2.69 25.55
C LEU A 495 -16.91 2.84 25.42
N ILE A 496 -16.28 3.70 26.24
CA ILE A 496 -14.82 3.81 26.36
C ILE A 496 -14.24 2.46 26.77
N ALA A 497 -14.82 1.82 27.80
CA ALA A 497 -14.39 0.50 28.27
C ALA A 497 -14.52 -0.57 27.17
N ALA A 498 -15.58 -0.51 26.35
CA ALA A 498 -15.74 -1.39 25.19
C ALA A 498 -14.66 -1.15 24.12
N MET A 499 -14.33 0.12 23.82
CA MET A 499 -13.31 0.48 22.83
C MET A 499 -11.88 0.20 23.31
N ALA A 500 -11.64 0.13 24.62
CA ALA A 500 -10.36 -0.26 25.20
C ALA A 500 -10.25 -1.80 25.40
N SER A 501 -11.33 -2.54 25.15
CA SER A 501 -11.38 -4.00 25.35
C SER A 501 -10.54 -4.74 24.30
N PRO A 502 -9.90 -5.87 24.67
CA PRO A 502 -9.28 -6.78 23.71
C PRO A 502 -10.24 -7.23 22.59
N HIS A 503 -11.54 -7.38 22.90
CA HIS A 503 -12.54 -7.78 21.89
C HIS A 503 -12.78 -6.72 20.80
N PHE A 504 -12.46 -5.45 21.07
CA PHE A 504 -12.52 -4.39 20.08
C PHE A 504 -11.19 -4.21 19.36
N LEU A 505 -10.10 -4.10 20.12
CA LEU A 505 -8.76 -3.78 19.63
C LEU A 505 -8.11 -4.92 18.85
N PHE A 506 -8.54 -6.15 19.10
CA PHE A 506 -8.07 -7.32 18.38
C PHE A 506 -9.19 -7.89 17.54
N LEU A 507 -8.80 -8.53 16.43
CA LEU A 507 -9.61 -9.54 15.79
C LEU A 507 -9.57 -10.78 16.71
N ALA A 508 -10.11 -10.58 17.91
CA ALA A 508 -10.07 -11.49 19.03
C ALA A 508 -10.99 -12.66 18.75
N GLU A 509 -10.37 -13.81 18.63
CA GLU A 509 -11.04 -15.10 18.58
C GLU A 509 -11.41 -15.42 20.01
N PRO A 510 -12.71 -15.48 20.35
CA PRO A 510 -13.09 -15.86 21.69
C PRO A 510 -12.41 -17.21 22.00
N LYS A 511 -11.87 -17.32 23.22
CA LYS A 511 -11.86 -18.63 23.90
C LYS A 511 -13.20 -19.27 23.58
N VAL A 512 -13.20 -20.53 23.14
CA VAL A 512 -14.42 -21.32 23.11
C VAL A 512 -14.94 -21.28 24.54
N ASP A 513 -15.89 -20.37 24.80
CA ASP A 513 -16.65 -20.37 26.01
C ASP A 513 -17.68 -21.46 25.76
N GLU A 514 -17.52 -22.60 26.43
CA GLU A 514 -18.42 -23.75 26.32
C GLU A 514 -19.87 -23.39 26.66
N SER A 515 -20.11 -22.19 27.22
CA SER A 515 -21.42 -21.63 27.53
C SER A 515 -22.13 -20.93 26.37
N LEU A 516 -21.44 -20.61 25.28
CA LEU A 516 -22.03 -20.05 24.06
C LEU A 516 -22.48 -21.21 23.16
N GLY A 517 -23.77 -21.55 23.22
CA GLY A 517 -24.42 -22.61 22.46
C GLY A 517 -24.43 -22.45 20.93
N ASP A 518 -23.29 -22.12 20.33
CA ASP A 518 -23.07 -22.22 18.89
C ASP A 518 -22.97 -23.71 18.53
N SER A 519 -24.14 -24.31 18.31
CA SER A 519 -24.36 -25.77 18.25
C SER A 519 -23.77 -26.44 17.00
N LYS A 520 -22.71 -25.87 16.41
CA LYS A 520 -21.95 -26.45 15.29
C LYS A 520 -20.43 -26.40 15.47
N VAL A 521 -19.90 -25.87 16.56
CA VAL A 521 -18.49 -26.10 16.92
C VAL A 521 -18.44 -27.41 17.70
N ARG A 522 -18.02 -28.50 17.03
CA ARG A 522 -17.82 -29.79 17.70
C ARG A 522 -16.87 -29.58 18.90
N PRO A 523 -17.20 -30.07 20.10
CA PRO A 523 -16.31 -29.96 21.25
C PRO A 523 -14.97 -30.63 20.95
N ARG A 524 -13.91 -30.11 21.59
CA ARG A 524 -12.56 -30.69 21.61
C ARG A 524 -12.60 -32.07 22.27
N SER A 525 -13.05 -33.08 21.55
CA SER A 525 -12.93 -34.49 21.96
C SER A 525 -11.91 -35.25 21.11
N ASP A 526 -11.35 -34.64 20.07
CA ASP A 526 -10.35 -35.28 19.24
C ASP A 526 -9.14 -34.38 19.02
N ARG A 527 -7.99 -34.80 19.57
CA ARG A 527 -6.66 -34.21 19.32
C ARG A 527 -6.14 -34.56 17.91
N SER A 528 -6.92 -35.25 17.08
CA SER A 528 -6.51 -35.70 15.74
C SER A 528 -6.58 -34.62 14.63
N THR A 529 -7.29 -33.51 14.82
CA THR A 529 -7.38 -32.43 13.80
C THR A 529 -6.76 -31.12 14.28
N LEU A 530 -5.58 -30.77 13.75
CA LEU A 530 -4.74 -29.62 14.16
C LEU A 530 -5.13 -28.29 13.52
N THR A 531 -6.37 -28.15 13.09
CA THR A 531 -6.83 -26.97 12.36
C THR A 531 -8.17 -26.54 12.94
N ARG A 532 -8.21 -25.36 13.56
CA ARG A 532 -9.46 -24.80 14.11
C ARG A 532 -10.22 -24.20 12.94
N GLN A 533 -11.42 -24.71 12.66
CA GLN A 533 -12.38 -24.00 11.82
C GLN A 533 -12.80 -22.71 12.51
N ILE A 534 -12.72 -21.59 11.80
CA ILE A 534 -13.16 -20.31 12.36
C ILE A 534 -14.70 -20.27 12.37
N SER A 535 -15.31 -19.46 13.24
CA SER A 535 -16.77 -19.25 13.24
C SER A 535 -17.23 -18.42 12.03
N ASP A 536 -18.54 -18.35 11.75
CA ASP A 536 -19.05 -17.50 10.67
C ASP A 536 -18.83 -16.00 10.94
N HIS A 537 -18.83 -15.58 12.20
CA HIS A 537 -18.49 -14.21 12.59
C HIS A 537 -16.99 -13.91 12.44
N GLU A 538 -16.12 -14.86 12.80
CA GLU A 538 -14.68 -14.73 12.55
C GLU A 538 -14.38 -14.68 11.04
N PHE A 539 -15.12 -15.46 10.24
CA PHE A 539 -15.03 -15.41 8.79
C PHE A 539 -15.51 -14.07 8.23
N ALA A 540 -16.66 -13.55 8.68
CA ALA A 540 -17.16 -12.23 8.29
C ALA A 540 -16.17 -11.11 8.64
N ALA A 541 -15.59 -11.15 9.84
CA ALA A 541 -14.54 -10.23 10.26
C ALA A 541 -13.31 -10.37 9.35
N ARG A 542 -12.81 -11.58 9.10
CA ARG A 542 -11.65 -11.79 8.22
C ARG A 542 -11.90 -11.26 6.81
N LEU A 543 -13.09 -11.51 6.24
CA LEU A 543 -13.48 -11.02 4.92
C LEU A 543 -13.58 -9.50 4.84
N SER A 544 -14.22 -8.87 5.83
CA SER A 544 -14.35 -7.40 5.90
C SER A 544 -13.01 -6.69 6.13
N TYR A 545 -12.13 -7.21 6.99
CA TYR A 545 -10.80 -6.61 7.16
C TYR A 545 -9.89 -6.86 5.96
N PHE A 546 -10.06 -7.97 5.23
CA PHE A 546 -9.35 -8.21 3.98
C PHE A 546 -9.76 -7.22 2.88
N LEU A 547 -11.05 -7.02 2.64
CA LEU A 547 -11.52 -6.22 1.51
C LEU A 547 -11.77 -4.73 1.82
N TRP A 548 -12.14 -4.40 3.06
CA TRP A 548 -12.50 -3.04 3.48
C TRP A 548 -11.60 -2.47 4.58
N SER A 549 -10.72 -3.28 5.17
CA SER A 549 -9.93 -2.90 6.35
C SER A 549 -10.79 -2.26 7.45
N SER A 550 -12.00 -2.80 7.66
CA SER A 550 -13.01 -2.29 8.60
C SER A 550 -13.96 -3.41 9.02
N LEU A 551 -14.88 -3.10 9.93
CA LEU A 551 -15.86 -4.05 10.48
C LEU A 551 -16.86 -4.60 9.41
N PRO A 552 -17.42 -5.81 9.63
CA PRO A 552 -18.55 -6.32 8.85
C PRO A 552 -19.73 -5.35 8.88
N ASP A 553 -20.40 -5.14 7.75
CA ASP A 553 -21.67 -4.42 7.74
C ASP A 553 -22.82 -5.30 8.26
N ASP A 554 -24.02 -4.71 8.35
CA ASP A 554 -25.22 -5.39 8.86
C ASP A 554 -25.61 -6.60 7.98
N GLU A 555 -25.40 -6.52 6.66
CA GLU A 555 -25.72 -7.62 5.74
C GLU A 555 -24.80 -8.80 5.99
N LEU A 556 -23.48 -8.56 6.05
CA LEU A 556 -22.49 -9.61 6.32
C LEU A 556 -22.68 -10.22 7.70
N SER A 557 -23.00 -9.39 8.71
CA SER A 557 -23.29 -9.84 10.07
C SER A 557 -24.53 -10.74 10.15
N LYS A 558 -25.61 -10.40 9.44
CA LYS A 558 -26.84 -11.22 9.37
C LYS A 558 -26.62 -12.54 8.65
N LEU A 559 -25.81 -12.55 7.60
CA LEU A 559 -25.43 -13.79 6.91
C LEU A 559 -24.60 -14.71 7.82
N ALA A 560 -23.74 -14.12 8.65
CA ALA A 560 -23.01 -14.86 9.66
C ALA A 560 -23.94 -15.41 10.77
N ASP A 561 -24.88 -14.61 11.27
CA ASP A 561 -25.87 -15.05 12.28
C ASP A 561 -26.68 -16.28 11.82
N THR A 562 -26.98 -16.33 10.52
CA THR A 562 -27.81 -17.39 9.93
C THR A 562 -27.00 -18.57 9.39
N GLY A 563 -25.67 -18.51 9.47
CA GLY A 563 -24.75 -19.52 8.93
C GLY A 563 -24.80 -19.69 7.42
N LYS A 564 -25.29 -18.68 6.69
CA LYS A 564 -25.45 -18.70 5.22
C LYS A 564 -24.29 -18.03 4.47
N LEU A 565 -23.40 -17.34 5.20
CA LEU A 565 -22.32 -16.56 4.60
C LEU A 565 -21.39 -17.41 3.73
N ARG A 566 -21.13 -18.67 4.13
CA ARG A 566 -20.23 -19.58 3.43
C ARG A 566 -20.88 -20.36 2.28
N ASP A 567 -22.17 -20.16 2.04
CA ASP A 567 -22.81 -20.74 0.86
C ASP A 567 -22.13 -20.17 -0.40
N SER A 568 -21.59 -21.04 -1.27
CA SER A 568 -20.74 -20.63 -2.39
C SER A 568 -21.30 -19.47 -3.23
N LYS A 569 -22.61 -19.50 -3.55
CA LYS A 569 -23.27 -18.42 -4.31
C LYS A 569 -23.39 -17.13 -3.49
N THR A 570 -23.73 -17.24 -2.20
CA THR A 570 -23.87 -16.11 -1.29
C THR A 570 -22.52 -15.44 -1.09
N LEU A 571 -21.46 -16.21 -0.82
CA LEU A 571 -20.11 -15.70 -0.62
C LEU A 571 -19.59 -14.98 -1.86
N ALA A 572 -19.74 -15.57 -3.05
CA ALA A 572 -19.35 -14.93 -4.30
C ALA A 572 -20.09 -13.61 -4.53
N ALA A 573 -21.40 -13.55 -4.23
CA ALA A 573 -22.18 -12.32 -4.31
C ALA A 573 -21.69 -11.26 -3.32
N GLN A 574 -21.38 -11.63 -2.07
CA GLN A 574 -20.85 -10.71 -1.07
C GLN A 574 -19.47 -10.19 -1.44
N VAL A 575 -18.55 -11.03 -1.93
CA VAL A 575 -17.24 -10.58 -2.42
C VAL A 575 -17.40 -9.55 -3.53
N ASN A 576 -18.26 -9.82 -4.52
CA ASN A 576 -18.49 -8.88 -5.62
C ASN A 576 -19.11 -7.55 -5.14
N ARG A 577 -20.07 -7.61 -4.22
CA ARG A 577 -20.68 -6.42 -3.60
C ARG A 577 -19.62 -5.59 -2.87
N MET A 578 -18.79 -6.25 -2.07
CA MET A 578 -17.75 -5.58 -1.27
C MET A 578 -16.65 -4.97 -2.15
N LEU A 579 -16.24 -5.65 -3.22
CA LEU A 579 -15.27 -5.11 -4.18
C LEU A 579 -15.82 -3.95 -5.03
N ALA A 580 -17.14 -3.81 -5.14
CA ALA A 580 -17.78 -2.70 -5.84
C ALA A 580 -18.05 -1.49 -4.94
N ASP A 581 -17.96 -1.67 -3.62
CA ASP A 581 -18.15 -0.62 -2.62
C ASP A 581 -16.91 0.28 -2.52
N GLU A 582 -17.10 1.57 -2.26
CA GLU A 582 -16.02 2.57 -2.10
C GLU A 582 -15.04 2.19 -0.98
N LYS A 583 -15.48 1.42 0.03
CA LYS A 583 -14.60 0.92 1.08
C LYS A 583 -13.49 0.00 0.55
N SER A 584 -13.64 -0.59 -0.63
CA SER A 584 -12.62 -1.42 -1.28
C SER A 584 -11.37 -0.64 -1.70
N GLU A 585 -11.45 0.68 -1.77
CA GLU A 585 -10.27 1.54 -1.95
C GLU A 585 -9.25 1.35 -0.81
N ALA A 586 -9.70 0.95 0.39
CA ALA A 586 -8.80 0.56 1.47
C ALA A 586 -7.94 -0.66 1.10
N PHE A 587 -8.52 -1.67 0.43
CA PHE A 587 -7.77 -2.82 -0.08
C PHE A 587 -6.74 -2.38 -1.12
N VAL A 588 -7.12 -1.56 -2.11
CA VAL A 588 -6.17 -1.02 -3.11
C VAL A 588 -5.02 -0.26 -2.43
N ARG A 589 -5.36 0.69 -1.56
CA ARG A 589 -4.37 1.53 -0.87
C ARG A 589 -3.43 0.72 0.02
N ASN A 590 -3.96 -0.24 0.76
CA ASN A 590 -3.19 -0.99 1.76
C ASN A 590 -2.44 -2.17 1.14
N PHE A 591 -3.09 -2.97 0.29
CA PHE A 591 -2.45 -4.11 -0.36
C PHE A 591 -1.45 -3.66 -1.42
N ALA A 592 -1.89 -2.93 -2.45
CA ALA A 592 -1.00 -2.51 -3.54
C ALA A 592 0.07 -1.54 -3.04
N GLY A 593 -0.28 -0.65 -2.10
CA GLY A 593 0.67 0.26 -1.47
C GLY A 593 1.82 -0.43 -0.74
N GLN A 594 1.57 -1.56 -0.09
CA GLN A 594 2.60 -2.31 0.63
C GLN A 594 3.31 -3.33 -0.25
N TRP A 595 2.58 -4.03 -1.13
CA TRP A 595 3.17 -4.96 -2.09
C TRP A 595 4.21 -4.26 -2.97
N LEU A 596 3.88 -3.08 -3.50
CA LEU A 596 4.75 -2.33 -4.41
C LEU A 596 5.73 -1.41 -3.66
N GLY A 597 5.61 -1.25 -2.34
CA GLY A 597 6.48 -0.37 -1.55
C GLY A 597 6.23 1.12 -1.77
N LEU A 598 4.99 1.51 -2.11
CA LEU A 598 4.62 2.90 -2.39
C LEU A 598 4.80 3.84 -1.19
N ARG A 599 4.81 3.30 0.02
CA ARG A 599 5.05 4.08 1.25
C ARG A 599 6.50 4.59 1.37
N GLU A 600 7.43 4.03 0.59
CA GLU A 600 8.84 4.43 0.55
C GLU A 600 9.11 5.53 -0.49
N VAL A 601 8.11 5.90 -1.31
CA VAL A 601 8.24 7.02 -2.26
C VAL A 601 8.48 8.31 -1.45
N GLY A 602 9.51 9.07 -1.84
CA GLY A 602 9.93 10.28 -1.14
C GLY A 602 10.85 10.06 0.06
N ALA A 603 11.15 8.81 0.46
CA ALA A 603 12.14 8.53 1.51
C ALA A 603 13.57 8.88 1.06
N ASN A 604 13.87 8.70 -0.22
CA ASN A 604 15.14 9.11 -0.84
C ASN A 604 14.86 9.73 -2.23
N PRO A 605 14.36 10.97 -2.27
CA PRO A 605 13.89 11.57 -3.51
C PRO A 605 15.07 11.83 -4.48
N PRO A 606 14.85 11.72 -5.80
CA PRO A 606 15.76 12.20 -6.83
C PRO A 606 16.28 13.61 -6.54
N ALA A 607 17.59 13.78 -6.64
CA ALA A 607 18.23 15.06 -6.39
C ALA A 607 17.74 16.10 -7.41
N SER A 608 17.17 17.20 -6.91
CA SER A 608 16.47 18.19 -7.75
C SER A 608 17.37 18.93 -8.73
N ASP A 609 18.68 18.97 -8.47
CA ASP A 609 19.68 19.51 -9.39
C ASP A 609 19.98 18.57 -10.56
N LEU A 610 19.88 17.26 -10.35
CA LEU A 610 20.08 16.22 -11.38
C LEU A 610 18.78 15.88 -12.13
N TYR A 611 17.64 15.94 -11.45
CA TYR A 611 16.34 15.50 -11.94
C TYR A 611 15.27 16.58 -11.74
N PRO A 612 15.38 17.74 -12.41
CA PRO A 612 14.55 18.92 -12.13
C PRO A 612 13.07 18.77 -12.49
N GLN A 613 12.69 17.70 -13.21
CA GLN A 613 11.30 17.35 -13.50
C GLN A 613 10.63 16.55 -12.36
N TYR A 614 11.42 16.02 -11.43
CA TYR A 614 10.93 15.28 -10.29
C TYR A 614 10.73 16.23 -9.11
N ASP A 615 9.47 16.56 -8.82
CA ASP A 615 9.06 17.35 -7.66
C ASP A 615 8.05 16.56 -6.81
N ARG A 616 7.69 17.08 -5.63
CA ARG A 616 6.73 16.45 -4.69
C ARG A 616 5.37 16.12 -5.33
N HIS A 617 5.01 16.82 -6.41
CA HIS A 617 3.76 16.62 -7.12
C HIS A 617 3.80 15.42 -8.04
N LEU A 618 4.95 15.25 -8.71
CA LEU A 618 5.20 14.03 -9.45
C LEU A 618 5.22 12.85 -8.47
N GLU A 619 5.78 13.01 -7.26
CA GLU A 619 5.73 11.95 -6.22
C GLU A 619 4.31 11.51 -5.87
N THR A 620 3.40 12.48 -5.72
CA THR A 620 1.98 12.17 -5.50
C THR A 620 1.41 11.43 -6.71
N SER A 621 1.69 11.90 -7.93
CA SER A 621 1.14 11.28 -9.14
C SER A 621 1.68 9.87 -9.38
N ILE A 622 3.00 9.62 -9.23
CA ILE A 622 3.61 8.29 -9.42
C ILE A 622 3.15 7.30 -8.35
N THR A 623 2.80 7.78 -7.16
CA THR A 623 2.24 6.96 -6.08
C THR A 623 0.81 6.54 -6.43
N GLU A 624 -0.02 7.49 -6.87
CA GLU A 624 -1.40 7.21 -7.26
C GLU A 624 -1.49 6.43 -8.59
N GLU A 625 -0.52 6.54 -9.49
CA GLU A 625 -0.44 5.73 -10.72
C GLU A 625 -0.54 4.24 -10.42
N ALA A 626 0.27 3.76 -9.48
CA ALA A 626 0.33 2.35 -9.13
C ALA A 626 -0.99 1.86 -8.51
N ARG A 627 -1.63 2.70 -7.69
CA ARG A 627 -2.93 2.41 -7.07
C ARG A 627 -4.05 2.40 -8.11
N ALA A 628 -4.12 3.43 -8.94
CA ALA A 628 -5.11 3.56 -10.01
C ALA A 628 -4.97 2.42 -11.04
N PHE A 629 -3.73 2.02 -11.36
CA PHE A 629 -3.48 0.88 -12.25
C PHE A 629 -3.96 -0.45 -11.65
N PHE A 630 -3.73 -0.69 -10.35
CA PHE A 630 -4.27 -1.84 -9.65
C PHE A 630 -5.81 -1.81 -9.59
N ALA A 631 -6.39 -0.65 -9.27
CA ALA A 631 -7.84 -0.45 -9.21
C ALA A 631 -8.49 -0.69 -10.59
N GLU A 632 -7.89 -0.21 -11.68
CA GLU A 632 -8.35 -0.44 -13.05
C GLU A 632 -8.43 -1.94 -13.37
N ILE A 633 -7.38 -2.70 -13.04
CA ILE A 633 -7.34 -4.16 -13.24
C ILE A 633 -8.41 -4.86 -12.40
N LEU A 634 -8.60 -4.45 -11.14
CA LEU A 634 -9.60 -5.05 -10.25
C LEU A 634 -11.05 -4.74 -10.66
N LYS A 635 -11.33 -3.47 -10.97
CA LYS A 635 -12.67 -2.96 -11.31
C LYS A 635 -13.18 -3.55 -12.61
N HIS A 636 -12.31 -3.61 -13.62
CA HIS A 636 -12.63 -4.15 -14.94
C HIS A 636 -12.31 -5.64 -15.11
N ASP A 637 -11.85 -6.30 -14.03
CA ASP A 637 -11.47 -7.71 -13.98
C ASP A 637 -10.51 -8.11 -15.12
N LEU A 638 -9.54 -7.25 -15.37
CA LEU A 638 -8.52 -7.46 -16.39
C LEU A 638 -7.56 -8.58 -15.95
N SER A 639 -6.87 -9.18 -16.92
CA SER A 639 -5.84 -10.18 -16.64
C SER A 639 -4.77 -9.62 -15.69
N VAL A 640 -4.42 -10.36 -14.64
CA VAL A 640 -3.32 -10.00 -13.73
C VAL A 640 -1.97 -9.94 -14.44
N LEU A 641 -1.82 -10.55 -15.62
CA LEU A 641 -0.59 -10.45 -16.41
C LEU A 641 -0.33 -9.02 -16.91
N ASN A 642 -1.32 -8.14 -16.88
CA ASN A 642 -1.13 -6.71 -17.14
C ASN A 642 -0.19 -6.06 -16.11
N PHE A 643 -0.07 -6.62 -14.89
CA PHE A 643 0.90 -6.14 -13.91
C PHE A 643 2.34 -6.27 -14.40
N VAL A 644 2.69 -7.35 -15.11
CA VAL A 644 4.06 -7.53 -15.63
C VAL A 644 4.28 -6.87 -16.98
N GLY A 645 3.24 -6.75 -17.80
CA GLY A 645 3.30 -6.01 -19.06
C GLY A 645 1.91 -5.77 -19.63
N SER A 646 1.64 -4.51 -19.97
CA SER A 646 0.38 -4.03 -20.54
C SER A 646 0.65 -3.13 -21.75
N ASP A 647 -0.35 -3.00 -22.62
CA ASP A 647 -0.39 -2.03 -23.72
C ASP A 647 -1.00 -0.68 -23.31
N PHE A 648 -1.30 -0.52 -22.02
CA PHE A 648 -1.88 0.69 -21.44
C PHE A 648 -1.20 1.06 -20.11
N VAL A 649 -1.35 2.32 -19.73
CA VAL A 649 -1.02 2.88 -18.41
C VAL A 649 -2.26 3.57 -17.84
N VAL A 650 -2.25 3.89 -16.55
CA VAL A 650 -3.33 4.65 -15.90
C VAL A 650 -2.71 5.90 -15.29
N ILE A 651 -2.89 7.05 -15.95
CA ILE A 651 -2.11 8.27 -15.69
C ILE A 651 -2.99 9.53 -15.73
N ASN A 652 -2.51 10.59 -15.09
CA ASN A 652 -3.04 11.96 -15.22
C ASN A 652 -2.16 12.79 -16.17
N GLU A 653 -2.50 14.07 -16.38
CA GLU A 653 -1.72 14.98 -17.26
C GLU A 653 -0.24 15.09 -16.84
N ARG A 654 0.03 15.12 -15.53
CA ARG A 654 1.39 15.29 -15.01
C ARG A 654 2.28 14.13 -15.41
N LEU A 655 1.81 12.90 -15.20
CA LEU A 655 2.51 11.70 -15.62
C LEU A 655 2.62 11.60 -17.14
N ALA A 656 1.59 12.02 -17.87
CA ALA A 656 1.62 12.03 -19.32
C ALA A 656 2.76 12.93 -19.85
N ARG A 657 2.90 14.15 -19.32
CA ARG A 657 4.04 15.03 -19.65
C ARG A 657 5.38 14.40 -19.29
N PHE A 658 5.48 13.78 -18.11
CA PHE A 658 6.69 13.12 -17.64
C PHE A 658 7.08 11.90 -18.50
N TYR A 659 6.09 11.13 -18.95
CA TYR A 659 6.28 9.92 -19.77
C TYR A 659 6.40 10.22 -21.27
N GLY A 660 6.09 11.44 -21.71
CA GLY A 660 6.07 11.80 -23.13
C GLY A 660 4.85 11.25 -23.86
N ILE A 661 3.72 11.10 -23.16
CA ILE A 661 2.43 10.67 -23.73
C ILE A 661 1.58 11.92 -23.99
N PRO A 662 1.19 12.21 -25.24
CA PRO A 662 0.42 13.41 -25.57
C PRO A 662 -1.07 13.27 -25.21
N GLU A 663 -1.83 14.36 -25.34
CA GLU A 663 -3.31 14.38 -25.31
C GLU A 663 -4.01 13.97 -23.99
N VAL A 664 -3.31 13.93 -22.86
CA VAL A 664 -3.91 13.75 -21.52
C VAL A 664 -3.97 15.08 -20.79
N ARG A 665 -5.15 15.44 -20.24
CA ARG A 665 -5.40 16.73 -19.55
C ARG A 665 -6.12 16.55 -18.21
N GLY A 666 -5.74 17.33 -17.21
CA GLY A 666 -6.30 17.34 -15.86
C GLY A 666 -5.71 16.29 -14.90
N ASP A 667 -6.16 16.35 -13.64
CA ASP A 667 -5.63 15.55 -12.52
C ASP A 667 -6.21 14.13 -12.44
N GLU A 668 -7.29 13.85 -13.16
CA GLU A 668 -7.94 12.53 -13.13
C GLU A 668 -7.09 11.46 -13.81
N PHE A 669 -6.87 10.37 -13.08
CA PHE A 669 -6.23 9.16 -13.59
C PHE A 669 -7.15 8.42 -14.55
N ARG A 670 -6.65 8.12 -15.74
CA ARG A 670 -7.41 7.39 -16.76
C ARG A 670 -6.53 6.40 -17.49
N ARG A 671 -7.14 5.33 -17.97
CA ARG A 671 -6.49 4.36 -18.85
C ARG A 671 -6.14 5.01 -20.19
N VAL A 672 -4.88 4.91 -20.58
CA VAL A 672 -4.34 5.46 -21.84
C VAL A 672 -3.50 4.38 -22.51
N THR A 673 -3.75 4.14 -23.80
CA THR A 673 -2.94 3.23 -24.62
C THR A 673 -1.53 3.78 -24.75
N VAL A 674 -0.52 2.91 -24.58
CA VAL A 674 0.88 3.30 -24.71
C VAL A 674 1.21 3.58 -26.18
N PRO A 675 1.63 4.81 -26.55
CA PRO A 675 2.00 5.13 -27.92
C PRO A 675 3.26 4.39 -28.38
N ALA A 676 3.43 4.24 -29.70
CA ALA A 676 4.65 3.68 -30.27
C ALA A 676 5.89 4.51 -29.87
N GLY A 677 6.98 3.84 -29.51
CA GLY A 677 8.22 4.47 -29.04
C GLY A 677 8.22 4.89 -27.57
N VAL A 678 7.12 4.71 -26.84
CA VAL A 678 7.06 4.91 -25.38
C VAL A 678 7.24 3.57 -24.69
N HIS A 679 8.34 3.41 -23.96
CA HIS A 679 8.70 2.15 -23.29
C HIS A 679 8.00 1.99 -21.93
N ARG A 680 6.67 2.10 -21.88
CA ARG A 680 5.86 1.99 -20.65
C ARG A 680 4.86 0.83 -20.74
N GLY A 681 4.31 0.46 -19.58
CA GLY A 681 3.26 -0.56 -19.41
C GLY A 681 3.71 -1.68 -18.48
N GLY A 682 2.88 -2.02 -17.50
CA GLY A 682 3.23 -2.88 -16.37
C GLY A 682 3.99 -2.15 -15.25
N ILE A 683 3.93 -2.70 -14.04
CA ILE A 683 4.43 -2.09 -12.78
C ILE A 683 5.94 -1.86 -12.79
N VAL A 684 6.71 -2.72 -13.49
CA VAL A 684 8.18 -2.60 -13.58
C VAL A 684 8.64 -1.33 -14.29
N THR A 685 7.73 -0.68 -15.05
CA THR A 685 8.02 0.54 -15.81
C THR A 685 7.51 1.81 -15.13
N GLN A 686 6.80 1.71 -14.01
CA GLN A 686 6.24 2.87 -13.32
C GLN A 686 7.32 3.65 -12.58
N ALA A 687 7.24 4.98 -12.61
CA ALA A 687 8.26 5.84 -12.02
C ALA A 687 8.38 5.68 -10.50
N SER A 688 7.30 5.36 -9.79
CA SER A 688 7.35 5.04 -8.36
C SER A 688 8.33 3.89 -8.08
N MET A 689 8.27 2.82 -8.87
CA MET A 689 9.16 1.66 -8.72
C MET A 689 10.61 2.02 -9.08
N LEU A 690 10.79 2.76 -10.17
CA LEU A 690 12.11 3.17 -10.66
C LEU A 690 12.82 4.09 -9.66
N THR A 691 12.07 4.91 -8.93
CA THR A 691 12.62 5.81 -7.92
C THR A 691 12.94 5.12 -6.60
N ILE A 692 12.04 4.30 -6.03
CA ILE A 692 12.32 3.58 -4.77
C ILE A 692 13.48 2.57 -4.92
N THR A 693 13.73 2.10 -6.14
CA THR A 693 14.85 1.20 -6.47
C THR A 693 16.13 1.94 -6.89
N SER A 694 16.20 3.26 -6.68
CA SER A 694 17.38 4.08 -6.96
C SER A 694 18.04 4.60 -5.67
N ASN A 695 19.03 5.49 -5.78
CA ASN A 695 19.67 6.13 -4.62
C ASN A 695 19.54 7.67 -4.61
N GLY A 696 18.62 8.23 -5.40
CA GLY A 696 18.36 9.66 -5.50
C GLY A 696 19.29 10.39 -6.47
N THR A 697 20.56 10.00 -6.59
CA THR A 697 21.51 10.64 -7.53
C THR A 697 21.77 9.81 -8.79
N ARG A 698 21.61 8.50 -8.72
CA ARG A 698 21.86 7.55 -9.81
C ARG A 698 20.94 6.33 -9.71
N THR A 699 20.92 5.56 -10.79
CA THR A 699 20.23 4.26 -10.85
C THR A 699 20.93 3.21 -9.98
N SER A 700 20.23 2.11 -9.70
CA SER A 700 20.82 0.93 -9.06
C SER A 700 20.26 -0.35 -9.68
N PRO A 701 20.98 -0.97 -10.65
CA PRO A 701 20.59 -2.25 -11.25
C PRO A 701 20.35 -3.34 -10.20
N VAL A 702 21.18 -3.36 -9.15
CA VAL A 702 21.11 -4.35 -8.08
C VAL A 702 19.78 -4.23 -7.32
N LYS A 703 19.40 -3.01 -6.91
CA LYS A 703 18.12 -2.78 -6.23
C LYS A 703 16.93 -3.04 -7.15
N ARG A 704 17.00 -2.64 -8.42
CA ARG A 704 15.97 -2.89 -9.44
C ARG A 704 15.74 -4.39 -9.66
N GLY A 705 16.80 -5.14 -9.93
CA GLY A 705 16.74 -6.59 -10.13
C GLY A 705 16.26 -7.33 -8.88
N THR A 706 16.73 -6.93 -7.69
CA THR A 706 16.26 -7.47 -6.40
C THR A 706 14.76 -7.22 -6.21
N TRP A 707 14.28 -6.01 -6.54
CA TRP A 707 12.86 -5.67 -6.46
C TRP A 707 12.03 -6.52 -7.42
N VAL A 708 12.47 -6.73 -8.67
CA VAL A 708 11.79 -7.60 -9.63
C VAL A 708 11.74 -9.05 -9.12
N LEU A 709 12.86 -9.60 -8.65
CA LEU A 709 12.89 -10.96 -8.09
C LEU A 709 11.90 -11.12 -6.94
N LYS A 710 11.92 -10.19 -5.97
CA LYS A 710 11.14 -10.30 -4.73
C LYS A 710 9.66 -9.98 -4.92
N ASN A 711 9.34 -8.90 -5.64
CA ASN A 711 7.98 -8.37 -5.73
C ASN A 711 7.22 -8.82 -6.97
N VAL A 712 7.92 -9.30 -8.01
CA VAL A 712 7.30 -9.81 -9.23
C VAL A 712 7.42 -11.33 -9.32
N LEU A 713 8.60 -11.89 -9.08
CA LEU A 713 8.84 -13.34 -9.29
C LEU A 713 8.74 -14.18 -8.01
N GLY A 714 8.65 -13.55 -6.83
CA GLY A 714 8.57 -14.25 -5.54
C GLY A 714 9.85 -15.01 -5.17
N ILE A 715 10.99 -14.65 -5.76
CA ILE A 715 12.30 -15.28 -5.55
C ILE A 715 13.09 -14.47 -4.53
N ASP A 716 13.59 -15.12 -3.48
CA ASP A 716 14.55 -14.50 -2.57
C ASP A 716 15.94 -14.43 -3.22
N PRO A 717 16.50 -13.22 -3.44
CA PRO A 717 17.85 -13.08 -3.98
C PRO A 717 18.92 -13.62 -3.01
N GLY A 718 18.60 -13.82 -1.74
CA GLY A 718 19.53 -14.20 -0.67
C GLY A 718 20.13 -12.96 0.02
N LEU A 719 20.71 -13.18 1.21
CA LEU A 719 21.36 -12.09 1.95
C LEU A 719 22.68 -11.68 1.27
N PRO A 720 23.05 -10.39 1.31
CA PRO A 720 24.38 -9.95 0.93
C PRO A 720 25.45 -10.69 1.73
N VAL A 721 26.58 -11.03 1.10
CA VAL A 721 27.73 -11.56 1.83
C VAL A 721 28.25 -10.51 2.82
N ALA A 722 28.57 -10.92 4.05
CA ALA A 722 29.14 -10.04 5.06
C ALA A 722 30.43 -9.40 4.52
N ASN A 723 30.61 -8.10 4.74
CA ASN A 723 31.74 -7.31 4.24
C ASN A 723 31.89 -7.25 2.71
N ALA A 724 30.78 -7.29 1.94
CA ALA A 724 30.81 -7.14 0.48
C ALA A 724 31.48 -5.82 -0.01
N GLY A 725 31.56 -4.80 0.85
CA GLY A 725 32.11 -3.48 0.51
C GLY A 725 31.19 -2.69 -0.42
N ASP A 726 31.44 -1.38 -0.53
CA ASP A 726 30.73 -0.53 -1.48
C ASP A 726 31.32 -0.66 -2.89
N ILE A 727 30.46 -0.53 -3.91
CA ILE A 727 30.92 -0.40 -5.30
C ILE A 727 31.72 0.89 -5.41
N ALA A 728 33.00 0.77 -5.81
CA ALA A 728 33.90 1.91 -5.91
C ALA A 728 33.29 3.06 -6.74
N PRO A 729 33.30 4.31 -6.23
CA PRO A 729 32.69 5.43 -6.93
C PRO A 729 33.43 5.80 -8.22
N LYS A 730 34.72 5.46 -8.33
CA LYS A 730 35.55 5.61 -9.52
C LYS A 730 36.14 4.27 -9.93
N VAL A 731 36.22 4.03 -11.23
CA VAL A 731 36.98 2.91 -11.78
C VAL A 731 38.35 3.44 -12.21
N PRO A 732 39.47 2.92 -11.67
CA PRO A 732 40.81 3.35 -12.08
C PRO A 732 40.97 3.26 -13.61
N GLY A 733 41.38 4.37 -14.24
CA GLY A 733 41.57 4.45 -15.70
C GLY A 733 40.31 4.69 -16.54
N ILE A 734 39.12 4.81 -15.94
CA ILE A 734 37.87 5.11 -16.68
C ILE A 734 37.17 6.31 -16.02
N ASP A 735 37.30 7.48 -16.64
CA ASP A 735 36.77 8.75 -16.10
C ASP A 735 35.23 8.77 -16.03
N LYS A 736 34.56 8.13 -17.00
CA LYS A 736 33.08 8.03 -17.12
C LYS A 736 32.59 6.57 -17.14
N ALA A 737 33.00 5.76 -16.16
CA ALA A 737 32.58 4.36 -16.11
C ALA A 737 31.06 4.22 -15.91
N THR A 738 30.40 3.45 -16.81
CA THR A 738 28.98 3.08 -16.70
C THR A 738 28.72 2.31 -15.41
N VAL A 739 27.46 2.31 -14.95
CA VAL A 739 27.07 1.53 -13.77
C VAL A 739 27.34 0.04 -14.00
N ARG A 740 27.08 -0.44 -15.22
CA ARG A 740 27.42 -1.81 -15.66
C ARG A 740 28.90 -2.12 -15.46
N LYS A 741 29.81 -1.25 -15.93
CA LYS A 741 31.24 -1.55 -15.87
C LYS A 741 31.76 -1.67 -14.44
N ARG A 742 31.22 -0.86 -13.53
CA ARG A 742 31.52 -0.94 -12.10
C ARG A 742 31.07 -2.28 -11.51
N LEU A 743 29.88 -2.74 -11.90
CA LEU A 743 29.31 -3.99 -11.41
C LEU A 743 30.03 -5.22 -11.99
N GLU A 744 30.45 -5.19 -13.25
CA GLU A 744 31.30 -6.23 -13.85
C GLU A 744 32.60 -6.44 -13.05
N ILE A 745 33.26 -5.35 -12.64
CA ILE A 745 34.46 -5.42 -11.80
C ILE A 745 34.12 -6.02 -10.43
N HIS A 746 33.01 -5.59 -9.82
CA HIS A 746 32.56 -6.11 -8.52
C HIS A 746 32.25 -7.62 -8.56
N ARG A 747 31.79 -8.15 -9.70
CA ARG A 747 31.46 -9.57 -9.92
C ARG A 747 32.65 -10.46 -10.22
N THR A 748 33.86 -9.92 -10.32
CA THR A 748 35.07 -10.76 -10.48
C THR A 748 35.31 -11.65 -9.26
N LEU A 749 34.72 -11.29 -8.12
CA LEU A 749 34.69 -12.10 -6.91
C LEU A 749 33.62 -13.21 -7.03
N PRO A 750 34.01 -14.51 -6.97
CA PRO A 750 33.07 -15.64 -7.13
C PRO A 750 31.87 -15.58 -6.17
N GLN A 751 32.07 -15.12 -4.94
CA GLN A 751 31.02 -14.97 -3.93
C GLN A 751 29.97 -13.92 -4.30
N CYS A 752 30.35 -12.88 -5.04
CA CYS A 752 29.42 -11.85 -5.51
C CYS A 752 28.70 -12.33 -6.78
N ALA A 753 29.41 -12.99 -7.69
CA ALA A 753 28.85 -13.50 -8.95
C ALA A 753 27.65 -14.44 -8.74
N ARG A 754 27.66 -15.24 -7.65
CA ARG A 754 26.60 -16.21 -7.34
C ARG A 754 25.21 -15.59 -7.24
N CYS A 755 25.07 -14.46 -6.54
CA CYS A 755 23.79 -13.77 -6.41
C CYS A 755 23.54 -12.80 -7.57
N HIS A 756 24.59 -12.15 -8.08
CA HIS A 756 24.46 -11.15 -9.12
C HIS A 756 24.11 -11.73 -10.50
N SER A 757 24.41 -13.01 -10.76
CA SER A 757 24.01 -13.69 -12.01
C SER A 757 22.49 -13.71 -12.24
N LYS A 758 21.69 -13.77 -11.17
CA LYS A 758 20.22 -13.72 -11.21
C LYS A 758 19.64 -12.30 -11.04
N ILE A 759 20.35 -11.41 -10.35
CA ILE A 759 19.88 -10.05 -10.05
C ILE A 759 20.14 -9.10 -11.21
N ASP A 760 21.39 -9.03 -11.67
CA ASP A 760 21.84 -7.97 -12.55
C ASP A 760 21.16 -7.97 -13.93
N PRO A 761 20.89 -9.12 -14.58
CA PRO A 761 20.24 -9.08 -15.88
C PRO A 761 18.89 -8.34 -15.85
N LEU A 762 18.10 -8.58 -14.80
CA LEU A 762 16.81 -7.92 -14.59
C LEU A 762 16.97 -6.41 -14.33
N GLY A 763 18.03 -6.04 -13.60
CA GLY A 763 18.37 -4.64 -13.33
C GLY A 763 18.87 -3.88 -14.56
N PHE A 764 19.76 -4.48 -15.34
CA PHE A 764 20.35 -3.88 -16.54
C PHE A 764 19.30 -3.61 -17.61
N ALA A 765 18.31 -4.48 -17.76
CA ALA A 765 17.19 -4.28 -18.68
C ALA A 765 16.37 -3.00 -18.38
N LEU A 766 16.49 -2.43 -17.17
CA LEU A 766 15.80 -1.20 -16.76
C LEU A 766 16.70 0.05 -16.81
N GLU A 767 17.98 -0.07 -17.19
CA GLU A 767 18.94 1.04 -17.04
C GLU A 767 18.69 2.24 -17.96
N ASN A 768 17.93 2.06 -19.04
CA ASN A 768 17.45 3.18 -19.84
C ASN A 768 16.54 4.13 -19.05
N PHE A 769 16.00 3.73 -17.91
CA PHE A 769 15.35 4.64 -16.97
C PHE A 769 16.36 5.26 -16.01
N ASN A 770 16.39 6.59 -15.92
CA ASN A 770 17.17 7.31 -14.91
C ASN A 770 16.59 7.13 -13.49
N ALA A 771 17.18 7.77 -12.47
CA ALA A 771 16.74 7.61 -11.08
C ALA A 771 15.34 8.18 -10.79
N ALA A 772 14.90 9.18 -11.56
CA ALA A 772 13.55 9.73 -11.52
C ALA A 772 12.54 8.90 -12.34
N GLY A 773 13.03 7.98 -13.17
CA GLY A 773 12.22 7.12 -14.04
C GLY A 773 12.01 7.66 -15.45
N GLU A 774 12.75 8.68 -15.92
CA GLU A 774 12.72 9.14 -17.31
C GLU A 774 13.56 8.26 -18.23
N TRP A 775 13.16 8.15 -19.50
CA TRP A 775 13.91 7.42 -20.50
C TRP A 775 15.14 8.18 -21.01
N ARG A 776 16.25 7.47 -21.24
CA ARG A 776 17.52 7.98 -21.77
C ARG A 776 18.29 6.90 -22.53
N GLU A 777 19.18 7.34 -23.43
CA GLU A 777 20.06 6.45 -24.22
C GLU A 777 21.53 6.50 -23.79
N GLN A 778 21.92 7.50 -22.98
CA GLN A 778 23.29 7.73 -22.52
C GLN A 778 23.31 8.01 -21.02
N GLU A 779 24.45 7.76 -20.36
CA GLU A 779 24.52 7.79 -18.89
C GLU A 779 24.22 9.17 -18.28
N GLY A 780 24.66 10.27 -18.90
CA GLY A 780 24.42 11.62 -18.40
C GLY A 780 25.33 12.02 -17.24
N PHE A 781 26.66 12.05 -17.46
CA PHE A 781 27.65 12.44 -16.44
C PHE A 781 27.97 13.94 -16.42
N GLY A 782 27.40 14.71 -17.36
CA GLY A 782 27.63 16.15 -17.46
C GLY A 782 27.13 16.92 -16.25
N TYR A 783 27.53 18.19 -16.18
CA TYR A 783 27.12 19.09 -15.08
C TYR A 783 25.61 19.01 -14.86
N LYS A 784 25.23 18.56 -13.65
CA LYS A 784 23.86 18.39 -13.20
C LYS A 784 23.01 17.44 -14.07
N GLY A 785 23.57 16.29 -14.42
CA GLY A 785 22.86 15.20 -15.10
C GLY A 785 22.69 15.38 -16.61
N ARG A 786 23.35 16.38 -17.21
CA ARG A 786 23.32 16.61 -18.65
C ARG A 786 24.01 15.47 -19.39
N ILE A 787 23.44 15.08 -20.52
CA ILE A 787 24.09 14.18 -21.47
C ILE A 787 25.08 14.99 -22.31
N GLU A 788 26.36 14.70 -22.14
CA GLU A 788 27.43 15.24 -22.98
C GLU A 788 27.68 14.33 -24.18
N ARG A 789 28.21 14.89 -25.28
CA ARG A 789 28.47 14.13 -26.52
C ARG A 789 29.37 12.90 -26.32
N ASN A 790 30.24 12.92 -25.31
CA ASN A 790 31.17 11.85 -24.96
C ASN A 790 30.66 10.95 -23.82
N ASP A 791 29.41 11.11 -23.39
CA ASP A 791 28.83 10.19 -22.41
C ASP A 791 28.61 8.81 -23.03
N PRO A 792 28.88 7.74 -22.26
CA PRO A 792 28.73 6.39 -22.77
C PRO A 792 27.25 6.07 -23.03
N LYS A 793 27.00 5.33 -24.10
CA LYS A 793 25.69 4.73 -24.38
C LYS A 793 25.34 3.71 -23.30
N ILE A 794 24.06 3.61 -23.02
CA ILE A 794 23.51 2.60 -22.11
C ILE A 794 23.44 1.27 -22.86
N ASP A 795 24.01 0.24 -22.25
CA ASP A 795 23.88 -1.14 -22.69
C ASP A 795 22.95 -1.90 -21.72
N ALA A 796 21.70 -2.08 -22.15
CA ALA A 796 20.67 -2.78 -21.40
C ALA A 796 20.59 -4.29 -21.74
N ALA A 797 21.46 -4.80 -22.62
CA ALA A 797 21.47 -6.19 -23.03
C ALA A 797 22.08 -7.09 -21.95
N SER A 798 21.42 -8.19 -21.63
CA SER A 798 21.85 -9.12 -20.58
C SER A 798 21.39 -10.54 -20.86
N LYS A 799 21.86 -11.49 -20.04
CA LYS A 799 21.55 -12.91 -20.16
C LYS A 799 21.21 -13.48 -18.79
N LEU A 800 20.06 -14.14 -18.68
CA LEU A 800 19.65 -14.86 -17.47
C LEU A 800 20.46 -16.15 -17.28
N PRO A 801 20.45 -16.75 -16.07
CA PRO A 801 21.17 -17.99 -15.79
C PRO A 801 20.80 -19.18 -16.70
N ASP A 802 19.55 -19.25 -17.16
CA ASP A 802 19.08 -20.28 -18.10
C ASP A 802 19.43 -19.99 -19.56
N GLY A 803 20.14 -18.90 -19.82
CA GLY A 803 20.59 -18.49 -21.13
C GLY A 803 19.61 -17.60 -21.90
N THR A 804 18.44 -17.28 -21.34
CA THR A 804 17.51 -16.33 -21.96
C THR A 804 18.16 -14.95 -22.11
N GLU A 805 18.17 -14.41 -23.33
CA GLU A 805 18.68 -13.06 -23.61
C GLU A 805 17.59 -12.02 -23.35
N ILE A 806 17.98 -10.86 -22.84
CA ILE A 806 17.09 -9.72 -22.56
C ILE A 806 17.78 -8.45 -23.05
N ASN A 807 17.16 -7.75 -23.99
CA ASN A 807 17.60 -6.45 -24.47
C ASN A 807 16.60 -5.36 -24.09
N GLY A 808 16.84 -4.73 -22.93
CA GLY A 808 16.00 -3.64 -22.44
C GLY A 808 14.63 -4.08 -21.91
N VAL A 809 13.81 -3.08 -21.59
CA VAL A 809 12.59 -3.27 -20.80
C VAL A 809 11.47 -4.00 -21.56
N ASP A 810 11.39 -3.86 -22.87
CA ASP A 810 10.33 -4.48 -23.68
C ASP A 810 10.49 -6.00 -23.72
N GLU A 811 11.72 -6.49 -23.90
CA GLU A 811 12.02 -7.91 -23.81
C GLU A 811 11.92 -8.42 -22.37
N LEU A 812 12.32 -7.61 -21.36
CA LEU A 812 12.12 -7.98 -19.95
C LEU A 812 10.64 -8.26 -19.65
N ARG A 813 9.72 -7.39 -20.08
CA ARG A 813 8.27 -7.59 -19.89
C ARG A 813 7.78 -8.86 -20.58
N THR A 814 8.31 -9.15 -21.77
CA THR A 814 8.00 -10.39 -22.51
C THR A 814 8.46 -11.63 -21.73
N VAL A 815 9.69 -11.62 -21.21
CA VAL A 815 10.23 -12.70 -20.38
C VAL A 815 9.45 -12.87 -19.08
N LEU A 816 9.07 -11.78 -18.41
CA LEU A 816 8.25 -11.84 -17.20
C LEU A 816 6.87 -12.44 -17.48
N ARG A 817 6.26 -12.14 -18.64
CA ARG A 817 5.01 -12.76 -19.09
C ARG A 817 5.16 -14.25 -19.39
N GLN A 818 6.28 -14.66 -19.97
CA GLN A 818 6.59 -16.09 -20.20
C GLN A 818 6.79 -16.85 -18.89
N ARG A 819 7.27 -16.17 -17.83
CA ARG A 819 7.40 -16.70 -16.46
C ARG A 819 6.14 -16.50 -15.62
N GLU A 820 4.96 -16.63 -16.24
CA GLU A 820 3.67 -16.40 -15.58
C GLU A 820 3.49 -17.20 -14.29
N ASP A 821 3.98 -18.45 -14.20
CA ASP A 821 3.79 -19.28 -13.01
C ASP A 821 4.52 -18.71 -11.78
N LEU A 822 5.71 -18.12 -11.97
CA LEU A 822 6.43 -17.44 -10.89
C LEU A 822 5.69 -16.17 -10.45
N PHE A 823 5.21 -15.39 -11.42
CA PHE A 823 4.44 -14.18 -11.13
C PHE A 823 3.14 -14.49 -10.39
N LEU A 824 2.36 -15.47 -10.87
CA LEU A 824 1.11 -15.89 -10.24
C LEU A 824 1.35 -16.45 -8.85
N ASN A 825 2.42 -17.22 -8.64
CA ASN A 825 2.79 -17.73 -7.32
C ASN A 825 3.11 -16.55 -6.36
N CYS A 826 3.90 -15.58 -6.82
CA CYS A 826 4.20 -14.38 -6.05
C CYS A 826 2.93 -13.61 -5.67
N LEU A 827 2.08 -13.29 -6.65
CA LEU A 827 0.84 -12.54 -6.44
C LEU A 827 -0.11 -13.29 -5.50
N ALA A 828 -0.35 -14.58 -5.72
CA ALA A 828 -1.20 -15.40 -4.86
C ALA A 828 -0.65 -15.46 -3.43
N SER A 829 0.66 -15.64 -3.26
CA SER A 829 1.31 -15.65 -1.95
C SER A 829 1.17 -14.32 -1.22
N LYS A 830 1.33 -13.19 -1.92
CA LYS A 830 1.16 -11.85 -1.35
C LYS A 830 -0.30 -11.61 -0.93
N LEU A 831 -1.26 -11.92 -1.79
CA LEU A 831 -2.69 -11.79 -1.47
C LEU A 831 -3.09 -12.66 -0.29
N LEU A 832 -2.65 -13.93 -0.25
CA LEU A 832 -2.92 -14.83 0.88
C LEU A 832 -2.27 -14.32 2.18
N THR A 833 -1.02 -13.84 2.13
CA THR A 833 -0.34 -13.25 3.30
C THR A 833 -1.17 -12.08 3.87
N TYR A 834 -1.61 -11.17 3.01
CA TYR A 834 -2.41 -10.01 3.40
C TYR A 834 -3.81 -10.41 3.91
N ALA A 835 -4.50 -11.31 3.21
CA ALA A 835 -5.84 -11.80 3.56
C ALA A 835 -5.87 -12.52 4.91
N LEU A 836 -4.83 -13.31 5.20
CA LEU A 836 -4.73 -14.07 6.44
C LEU A 836 -4.15 -13.24 7.60
N GLY A 837 -3.45 -12.14 7.31
CA GLY A 837 -2.77 -11.32 8.32
C GLY A 837 -1.67 -12.10 9.04
N ARG A 838 -0.99 -13.00 8.33
CA ARG A 838 0.17 -13.77 8.81
C ARG A 838 1.07 -14.16 7.65
N GLU A 839 2.33 -14.45 7.95
CA GLU A 839 3.23 -15.03 6.95
C GLU A 839 2.74 -16.41 6.52
N LEU A 840 2.91 -16.70 5.23
CA LEU A 840 2.73 -18.04 4.71
C LEU A 840 3.93 -18.90 5.08
N GLY A 841 3.65 -20.15 5.38
CA GLY A 841 4.70 -21.15 5.52
C GLY A 841 4.48 -22.30 4.55
N ILE A 842 5.22 -23.39 4.77
CA ILE A 842 5.28 -24.50 3.82
C ILE A 842 3.92 -25.21 3.76
N ALA A 843 3.17 -25.22 4.86
CA ALA A 843 1.83 -25.79 4.91
C ALA A 843 0.81 -25.07 4.01
N ASP A 844 1.08 -23.83 3.59
CA ASP A 844 0.19 -23.05 2.72
C ASP A 844 0.52 -23.22 1.22
N GLN A 845 1.64 -23.87 0.88
CA GLN A 845 2.08 -24.04 -0.52
C GLN A 845 1.07 -24.79 -1.42
N PRO A 846 0.36 -25.84 -0.94
CA PRO A 846 -0.69 -26.46 -1.73
C PRO A 846 -1.80 -25.46 -2.12
N THR A 847 -2.20 -24.58 -1.20
CA THR A 847 -3.20 -23.53 -1.44
C THR A 847 -2.70 -22.53 -2.49
N VAL A 848 -1.42 -22.12 -2.41
CA VAL A 848 -0.80 -21.22 -3.41
C VAL A 848 -0.81 -21.87 -4.79
N LYS A 849 -0.38 -23.14 -4.91
CA LYS A 849 -0.39 -23.87 -6.19
C LYS A 849 -1.80 -24.00 -6.77
N ALA A 850 -2.79 -24.29 -5.92
CA ALA A 850 -4.19 -24.37 -6.33
C ALA A 850 -4.73 -23.00 -6.79
N ALA A 851 -4.32 -21.90 -6.14
CA ALA A 851 -4.67 -20.55 -6.55
C ALA A 851 -4.11 -20.20 -7.93
N VAL A 852 -2.86 -20.58 -8.21
CA VAL A 852 -2.23 -20.41 -9.53
C VAL A 852 -2.99 -21.18 -10.60
N ALA A 853 -3.25 -22.47 -10.36
CA ALA A 853 -4.01 -23.32 -11.30
C ALA A 853 -5.43 -22.78 -11.56
N HIS A 854 -6.11 -22.32 -10.51
CA HIS A 854 -7.42 -21.68 -10.61
C HIS A 854 -7.35 -20.40 -11.45
N THR A 855 -6.35 -19.55 -11.23
CA THR A 855 -6.19 -18.28 -11.96
C THR A 855 -5.97 -18.52 -13.45
N LYS A 856 -5.11 -19.49 -13.80
CA LYS A 856 -4.85 -19.87 -15.20
C LYS A 856 -6.11 -20.40 -15.89
N LYS A 857 -6.86 -21.27 -15.22
CA LYS A 857 -8.10 -21.87 -15.75
C LYS A 857 -9.19 -20.82 -16.02
N ASN A 858 -9.17 -19.72 -15.27
CA ASN A 858 -10.22 -18.69 -15.32
C ASN A 858 -9.74 -17.37 -15.95
N GLY A 859 -8.90 -17.46 -16.99
CA GLY A 859 -8.53 -16.30 -17.81
C GLY A 859 -7.70 -15.24 -17.09
N TYR A 860 -7.00 -15.61 -16.00
CA TYR A 860 -6.13 -14.72 -15.23
C TYR A 860 -6.85 -13.57 -14.52
N ALA A 861 -8.15 -13.71 -14.25
CA ALA A 861 -8.97 -12.70 -13.59
C ALA A 861 -8.58 -12.50 -12.11
N LEU A 862 -8.31 -11.24 -11.72
CA LEU A 862 -7.94 -10.91 -10.33
C LEU A 862 -9.09 -11.17 -9.36
N ARG A 863 -10.33 -10.88 -9.77
CA ARG A 863 -11.51 -11.07 -8.93
C ARG A 863 -11.73 -12.54 -8.59
N LEU A 864 -11.51 -13.43 -9.56
CA LEU A 864 -11.64 -14.87 -9.36
C LEU A 864 -10.53 -15.44 -8.48
N LEU A 865 -9.31 -14.89 -8.54
CA LEU A 865 -8.26 -15.21 -7.57
C LEU A 865 -8.67 -14.80 -6.14
N ILE A 866 -9.24 -13.61 -5.96
CA ILE A 866 -9.75 -13.16 -4.65
C ILE A 866 -10.87 -14.09 -4.15
N GLN A 867 -11.82 -14.46 -5.02
CA GLN A 867 -12.89 -15.41 -4.68
C GLN A 867 -12.33 -16.78 -4.30
N PHE A 868 -11.33 -17.28 -5.03
CA PHE A 868 -10.66 -18.54 -4.67
C PHE A 868 -10.05 -18.47 -3.26
N ILE A 869 -9.32 -17.39 -2.95
CA ILE A 869 -8.67 -17.20 -1.66
C ILE A 869 -9.68 -17.28 -0.51
N VAL A 870 -10.82 -16.59 -0.62
CA VAL A 870 -11.81 -16.57 0.47
C VAL A 870 -12.53 -17.91 0.66
N THR A 871 -12.54 -18.78 -0.36
CA THR A 871 -13.06 -20.16 -0.29
C THR A 871 -11.99 -21.21 0.03
N SER A 872 -10.74 -20.79 0.23
CA SER A 872 -9.65 -21.72 0.49
C SER A 872 -9.69 -22.22 1.93
N GLY A 873 -9.26 -23.47 2.15
CA GLY A 873 -9.15 -24.03 3.49
C GLY A 873 -8.31 -23.15 4.42
N SER A 874 -7.21 -22.57 3.91
CA SER A 874 -6.36 -21.64 4.66
C SER A 874 -7.10 -20.39 5.16
N PHE A 875 -8.15 -19.95 4.45
CA PHE A 875 -8.96 -18.79 4.84
C PHE A 875 -10.10 -19.18 5.77
N GLU A 876 -10.66 -20.37 5.63
CA GLU A 876 -11.74 -20.91 6.48
C GLU A 876 -11.25 -21.46 7.83
N SER A 877 -9.94 -21.64 7.98
CA SER A 877 -9.36 -22.28 9.15
C SER A 877 -8.18 -21.50 9.73
N LYS A 878 -7.68 -21.99 10.87
CA LYS A 878 -6.45 -21.54 11.53
C LYS A 878 -5.56 -22.71 11.90
#